data_AF-A0A4W3HHY1-F1
#
_entry.id   AF-A0A4W3HHY1-F1
#
_cell.length_a   1.000
_cell.length_b   1.000
_cell.length_c   1.000
_cell.angle_alpha   90.00
_cell.angle_beta   90.00
_cell.angle_gamma   90.00
#
_symmetry.space_group_name_H-M   'P 1'
#
loop_
_entity.id
_entity.type
_entity.pdbx_description
1 polymer ?
#
loop_
_entity_poly.entity_id
_entity_poly.type
_entity_poly.pdbx_seq_one_letter_code
_entity_poly.pdbx_strand_id
1 'polypeptide(L)'
;MCPGIFAYLNYHVPHTRREIIQILFKGLQRLEYRGYDSAGIGIDGGNHKESEEKGKQICVIKNKGKIKTLQEEINKQEDVDFDAVFDMHLGIAHTRWATHGVPNIVNSHPQRSDKDNEFIVIHNGIITNYKDLRVFLESKGYAFESETDTESIAKLIKYVHDNLENENVSFATLVERVIQQLEGAFALVFKSVHFPGQAVATRRGSPLMIGVRSEHKLSTDHIPVLYRTGKSSSYRKTKTGGCLLSRTDNSTSLFPVGQEKSVEYYFASDASAVIEHTNKVIFLEDNDVAAVVDGCLSIHRVERTVADCPARGIQTLQMELQQIMKGNYSSFMQKEIFEQPESVVNTMRGRVDFENCTVILGGLKDSIKEIRRCRRLIIIACGTSYHTGVATRQILEEQTELPVLVELSSDFLDRGTPVFRDDVCFFLSQSGETADTLMALRYCKERRALTVGITNTVGSSISRETDCGVHINAGPEIGVASTKVYTSQFVSVVMFALMMSEDRISMQKRRREIIQGLQELPDLIKQVLNQDEEIQRLASSLYQQKSLLIMGRGYHYATCLEGALKIKEITFMHSEGILAGELKHGPLALVDKRMPVIMVIMRDPTYIKCQNALQQVVARQGQPIVICEKDDYETMKNAYHVIKVPHTVDCLQGILTVIPLQLLAFHLAVLRGYDVSITFIHNVLYVAA
;
A
#
# COMPACT_ATOMS: atom_id res chain seq x y z
N MET A 1 -2.59 7.15 1.93
CA MET A 1 -1.24 6.57 1.80
C MET A 1 -0.60 6.58 3.16
N CYS A 2 0.10 5.51 3.54
CA CYS A 2 0.69 5.37 4.88
C CYS A 2 2.16 5.77 4.82
N PRO A 3 2.68 6.54 5.81
CA PRO A 3 4.11 6.85 5.94
C PRO A 3 5.02 5.61 6.05
N GLY A 4 6.34 5.79 5.98
CA GLY A 4 7.32 4.70 6.02
C GLY A 4 8.04 4.58 7.36
N ILE A 5 8.02 3.39 7.97
CA ILE A 5 8.85 3.02 9.13
C ILE A 5 9.99 2.14 8.66
N PHE A 6 11.22 2.47 9.08
CA PHE A 6 12.38 1.59 8.96
C PHE A 6 13.26 1.67 10.21
N ALA A 7 13.70 0.54 10.75
CA ALA A 7 14.72 0.50 11.80
C ALA A 7 15.69 -0.65 11.56
N TYR A 8 16.94 -0.43 11.95
CA TYR A 8 18.03 -1.38 11.80
C TYR A 8 18.68 -1.60 13.17
N LEU A 9 18.77 -2.87 13.57
CA LEU A 9 19.45 -3.31 14.78
C LEU A 9 20.55 -4.30 14.37
N ASN A 10 21.80 -3.93 14.57
CA ASN A 10 22.94 -4.84 14.50
C ASN A 10 23.31 -5.30 15.91
N TYR A 11 23.49 -6.61 16.10
CA TYR A 11 23.86 -7.20 17.39
C TYR A 11 25.03 -8.16 17.20
N HIS A 12 26.18 -7.83 17.79
CA HIS A 12 27.47 -8.47 17.53
C HIS A 12 27.83 -8.52 16.04
N VAL A 13 27.45 -7.47 15.31
CA VAL A 13 27.84 -7.25 13.91
C VAL A 13 28.41 -5.83 13.85
N PRO A 14 29.73 -5.67 13.92
CA PRO A 14 30.37 -4.36 14.00
C PRO A 14 30.10 -3.54 12.74
N HIS A 15 29.51 -2.36 12.92
CA HIS A 15 29.27 -1.40 11.85
C HIS A 15 29.71 -0.01 12.24
N THR A 16 30.21 0.75 11.26
CA THR A 16 30.48 2.18 11.48
C THR A 16 29.17 2.96 11.54
N ARG A 17 29.16 4.11 12.22
CA ARG A 17 28.02 5.03 12.20
C ARG A 17 27.64 5.43 10.77
N ARG A 18 28.63 5.61 9.89
CA ARG A 18 28.41 5.87 8.46
C ARG A 18 27.62 4.75 7.77
N GLU A 19 28.00 3.49 7.99
CA GLU A 19 27.29 2.33 7.43
C GLU A 19 25.86 2.22 7.97
N ILE A 20 25.67 2.39 9.28
CA ILE A 20 24.34 2.37 9.90
C ILE A 20 23.44 3.44 9.27
N ILE A 21 23.93 4.67 9.16
CA ILE A 21 23.20 5.78 8.54
C ILE A 21 22.87 5.47 7.07
N GLN A 22 23.79 4.87 6.31
CA GLN A 22 23.55 4.46 4.93
C GLN A 22 22.46 3.38 4.82
N ILE A 23 22.44 2.40 5.73
CA ILE A 23 21.39 1.37 5.79
C ILE A 23 20.03 2.01 6.06
N LEU A 24 19.95 2.91 7.05
CA LEU A 24 18.71 3.65 7.34
C LEU A 24 18.23 4.46 6.13
N PHE A 25 19.15 5.15 5.45
CA PHE A 25 18.81 5.94 4.26
C PHE A 25 18.31 5.08 3.11
N LYS A 26 18.98 3.96 2.83
CA LYS A 26 18.52 3.01 1.82
C LYS A 26 17.12 2.52 2.15
N GLY A 27 16.86 2.15 3.41
CA GLY A 27 15.53 1.77 3.90
C GLY A 27 14.48 2.85 3.63
N LEU A 28 14.77 4.11 3.97
CA LEU A 28 13.87 5.23 3.68
C LEU A 28 13.65 5.43 2.18
N GLN A 29 14.68 5.30 1.34
CA GLN A 29 14.55 5.44 -0.12
C GLN A 29 13.60 4.39 -0.70
N ARG A 30 13.60 3.17 -0.15
CA ARG A 30 12.64 2.13 -0.51
C ARG A 30 11.20 2.43 -0.06
N LEU A 31 11.00 3.42 0.82
CA LEU A 31 9.70 3.83 1.37
C LEU A 31 9.29 5.25 0.94
N GLU A 32 10.05 5.92 0.10
CA GLU A 32 9.76 7.32 -0.31
C GLU A 32 8.43 7.44 -1.05
N TYR A 33 8.04 6.39 -1.80
CA TYR A 33 6.76 6.31 -2.52
C TYR A 33 5.53 6.31 -1.58
N ARG A 34 5.74 6.01 -0.29
CA ARG A 34 4.72 5.96 0.76
C ARG A 34 4.53 7.29 1.49
N GLY A 35 5.56 8.15 1.50
CA GLY A 35 5.52 9.48 2.14
C GLY A 35 6.80 10.26 1.90
N TYR A 36 6.68 11.58 1.66
CA TYR A 36 7.80 12.42 1.23
C TYR A 36 7.75 13.88 1.75
N ASP A 37 6.80 14.22 2.62
CA ASP A 37 6.66 15.61 3.11
C ASP A 37 7.80 15.99 4.06
N SER A 38 8.32 15.01 4.78
CA SER A 38 9.45 15.15 5.71
C SER A 38 10.01 13.79 6.10
N ALA A 39 11.23 13.75 6.60
CA ALA A 39 11.89 12.53 7.06
C ALA A 39 12.82 12.81 8.25
N GLY A 40 13.17 11.77 8.99
CA GLY A 40 14.14 11.88 10.07
C GLY A 40 14.69 10.54 10.54
N ILE A 41 15.79 10.60 11.28
CA ILE A 41 16.43 9.44 11.91
C ILE A 41 16.72 9.70 13.40
N GLY A 42 16.81 8.62 14.17
CA GLY A 42 17.27 8.59 15.54
C GLY A 42 18.35 7.52 15.72
N ILE A 43 19.55 7.93 16.14
CA ILE A 43 20.74 7.09 16.30
C ILE A 43 21.44 7.38 17.62
N ASP A 44 22.33 6.50 18.07
CA ASP A 44 23.16 6.80 19.25
C ASP A 44 24.16 7.92 18.95
N GLY A 45 24.14 8.95 19.80
CA GLY A 45 25.06 10.09 19.81
C GLY A 45 26.36 9.79 20.56
N GLY A 46 27.18 10.83 20.74
CA GLY A 46 28.47 10.77 21.42
C GLY A 46 29.62 10.26 20.54
N ASN A 47 30.85 10.74 20.81
CA ASN A 47 32.08 10.38 20.09
C ASN A 47 33.03 9.53 20.95
N HIS A 48 32.47 8.87 21.98
CA HIS A 48 33.24 8.09 22.94
C HIS A 48 33.74 6.80 22.29
N LYS A 49 35.05 6.55 22.38
CA LYS A 49 35.70 5.37 21.79
C LYS A 49 35.37 4.09 22.58
N GLU A 50 35.07 4.22 23.88
CA GLU A 50 34.75 3.10 24.78
C GLU A 50 33.31 2.61 24.59
N SER A 51 33.12 1.28 24.68
CA SER A 51 31.83 0.63 24.41
C SER A 51 30.76 0.93 25.48
N GLU A 52 31.16 1.20 26.73
CA GLU A 52 30.25 1.37 27.88
C GLU A 52 29.56 2.75 27.95
N GLU A 53 30.02 3.73 27.18
CA GLU A 53 29.39 5.06 27.07
C GLU A 53 28.53 5.20 25.80
N LYS A 54 28.64 4.26 24.86
CA LYS A 54 27.82 4.21 23.65
C LYS A 54 26.39 3.80 24.00
N GLY A 55 25.40 4.56 23.50
CA GLY A 55 23.97 4.33 23.75
C GLY A 55 23.34 5.12 24.89
N LYS A 56 24.13 5.93 25.63
CA LYS A 56 23.61 6.82 26.70
C LYS A 56 23.09 8.17 26.21
N GLN A 57 23.31 8.49 24.94
CA GLN A 57 22.83 9.71 24.29
C GLN A 57 22.18 9.35 22.95
N ILE A 58 21.03 9.94 22.66
CA ILE A 58 20.35 9.78 21.38
C ILE A 58 20.45 11.08 20.59
N CYS A 59 20.90 10.97 19.34
CA CYS A 59 20.90 12.06 18.36
C CYS A 59 19.71 11.89 17.41
N VAL A 60 18.90 12.95 17.27
CA VAL A 60 17.74 12.99 16.37
C VAL A 60 17.99 14.04 15.29
N ILE A 61 17.99 13.63 14.03
CA ILE A 61 18.17 14.52 12.88
C ILE A 61 16.94 14.42 12.01
N LYS A 62 16.28 15.56 11.76
CA LYS A 62 15.01 15.64 11.04
C LYS A 62 15.06 16.76 10.02
N ASN A 63 14.44 16.57 8.86
CA ASN A 63 14.33 17.62 7.87
C ASN A 63 12.96 17.61 7.18
N LYS A 64 12.57 18.77 6.65
CA LYS A 64 11.40 18.90 5.78
C LYS A 64 11.81 18.55 4.33
N GLY A 65 10.89 17.93 3.61
CA GLY A 65 11.05 17.56 2.21
C GLY A 65 11.59 16.14 2.01
N LYS A 66 12.15 15.91 0.83
CA LYS A 66 12.60 14.60 0.34
C LYS A 66 13.79 14.05 1.13
N ILE A 67 14.06 12.75 1.00
CA ILE A 67 15.15 12.08 1.73
C ILE A 67 16.52 12.70 1.41
N LYS A 68 16.69 13.24 0.20
CA LYS A 68 17.92 13.94 -0.19
C LYS A 68 18.25 15.14 0.71
N THR A 69 17.24 15.91 1.15
CA THR A 69 17.48 17.06 2.03
C THR A 69 17.88 16.61 3.43
N LEU A 70 17.35 15.48 3.90
CA LEU A 70 17.81 14.85 5.14
C LEU A 70 19.27 14.39 5.02
N GLN A 71 19.66 13.79 3.89
CA GLN A 71 21.03 13.35 3.64
C GLN A 71 22.03 14.52 3.67
N GLU A 72 21.69 15.63 3.02
CA GLU A 72 22.48 16.86 3.06
C GLU A 72 22.61 17.40 4.49
N GLU A 73 21.55 17.31 5.29
CA GLU A 73 21.55 17.78 6.68
C GLU A 73 22.39 16.93 7.62
N ILE A 74 22.42 15.61 7.42
CA ILE A 74 23.31 14.72 8.18
C ILE A 74 24.77 15.02 7.86
N ASN A 75 25.10 15.20 6.58
CA ASN A 75 26.48 15.46 6.17
C ASN A 75 27.05 16.80 6.68
N LYS A 76 26.19 17.73 7.10
CA LYS A 76 26.59 19.01 7.71
C LYS A 76 26.87 18.92 9.21
N GLN A 77 26.58 17.78 9.86
CA GLN A 77 26.79 17.63 11.29
C GLN A 77 28.29 17.51 11.59
N GLU A 78 28.89 18.57 12.13
CA GLU A 78 30.33 18.60 12.50
C GLU A 78 30.60 17.84 13.81
N ASP A 79 29.60 17.76 14.70
CA ASP A 79 29.75 17.16 16.03
C ASP A 79 29.62 15.61 16.04
N VAL A 80 29.35 14.99 14.89
CA VAL A 80 29.07 13.56 14.77
C VAL A 80 30.29 12.83 14.18
N ASP A 81 30.95 11.99 14.96
CA ASP A 81 31.99 11.08 14.46
C ASP A 81 31.35 9.95 13.64
N PHE A 82 31.51 10.00 12.32
CA PHE A 82 30.97 9.01 11.38
C PHE A 82 31.75 7.68 11.37
N ASP A 83 32.99 7.66 11.85
CA ASP A 83 33.88 6.50 11.81
C ASP A 83 33.82 5.68 13.11
N ALA A 84 33.04 6.13 14.10
CA ALA A 84 32.76 5.37 15.32
C ALA A 84 32.11 4.00 14.98
N VAL A 85 32.71 2.92 15.49
CA VAL A 85 32.24 1.54 15.32
C VAL A 85 31.33 1.13 16.46
N PHE A 86 30.21 0.49 16.13
CA PHE A 86 29.23 -0.04 17.07
C PHE A 86 29.06 -1.54 16.84
N ASP A 87 29.38 -2.35 17.85
CA ASP A 87 29.11 -3.80 17.84
C ASP A 87 27.62 -4.10 18.04
N MET A 88 26.94 -3.19 18.73
CA MET A 88 25.51 -3.19 18.95
C MET A 88 24.98 -1.77 18.82
N HIS A 89 23.94 -1.59 17.99
CA HIS A 89 23.28 -0.30 17.79
C HIS A 89 21.85 -0.50 17.30
N LEU A 90 20.96 0.41 17.67
CA LEU A 90 19.62 0.52 17.11
C LEU A 90 19.46 1.89 16.44
N GLY A 91 19.27 1.90 15.12
CA GLY A 91 18.88 3.06 14.36
C GLY A 91 17.40 3.01 14.00
N ILE A 92 16.66 4.09 14.18
CA ILE A 92 15.27 4.21 13.72
C ILE A 92 15.13 5.36 12.71
N ALA A 93 14.29 5.20 11.72
CA ALA A 93 14.13 6.12 10.61
C ALA A 93 12.67 6.18 10.14
N HIS A 94 12.22 7.35 9.70
CA HIS A 94 10.83 7.55 9.28
C HIS A 94 10.71 8.50 8.08
N THR A 95 9.81 8.17 7.15
CA THR A 95 9.26 9.12 6.16
C THR A 95 7.81 9.43 6.50
N ARG A 96 7.45 10.71 6.50
CA ARG A 96 6.14 11.19 6.96
C ARG A 96 5.29 11.70 5.79
N TRP A 97 4.02 11.31 5.81
CA TRP A 97 2.91 11.97 5.10
C TRP A 97 2.07 12.68 6.16
N ALA A 98 1.99 14.01 6.12
CA ALA A 98 1.38 14.77 7.21
C ALA A 98 -0.16 14.63 7.23
N THR A 99 -0.70 14.17 8.37
CA THR A 99 -2.15 14.12 8.64
C THR A 99 -2.57 15.16 9.69
N HIS A 100 -1.82 15.27 10.79
CA HIS A 100 -1.98 16.29 11.83
C HIS A 100 -0.74 17.17 11.93
N GLY A 101 -0.89 18.50 11.91
CA GLY A 101 0.22 19.45 11.99
C GLY A 101 1.01 19.57 10.69
N VAL A 102 1.41 20.80 10.37
CA VAL A 102 2.09 21.12 9.09
C VAL A 102 3.44 20.40 8.95
N PRO A 103 3.87 20.06 7.71
CA PRO A 103 5.21 19.54 7.47
C PRO A 103 6.29 20.56 7.89
N ASN A 104 7.00 20.24 8.96
CA ASN A 104 8.13 21.01 9.51
C ASN A 104 9.05 20.06 10.30
N ILE A 105 10.23 20.54 10.70
CA ILE A 105 11.25 19.75 11.42
C ILE A 105 10.70 19.20 12.75
N VAL A 106 9.90 19.99 13.48
CA VAL A 106 9.38 19.62 14.81
C VAL A 106 8.37 18.47 14.71
N ASN A 107 7.45 18.53 13.76
CA ASN A 107 6.40 17.55 13.51
C ASN A 107 6.93 16.28 12.82
N SER A 108 8.10 16.32 12.18
CA SER A 108 8.77 15.12 11.68
C SER A 108 9.04 14.11 12.79
N HIS A 109 9.02 12.83 12.44
CA HIS A 109 9.45 11.75 13.34
C HIS A 109 10.97 11.50 13.18
N PRO A 110 11.66 10.93 14.18
CA PRO A 110 11.15 10.47 15.49
C PRO A 110 10.62 11.59 16.40
N GLN A 111 9.56 11.29 17.14
CA GLN A 111 9.08 12.14 18.24
C GLN A 111 9.77 11.73 19.54
N ARG A 112 10.03 12.70 20.43
CA ARG A 112 10.81 12.52 21.66
C ARG A 112 10.00 12.78 22.92
N SER A 113 10.36 12.14 24.03
CA SER A 113 9.72 12.30 25.33
C SER A 113 10.08 13.62 26.03
N ASP A 114 11.30 14.11 25.85
CA ASP A 114 11.87 15.26 26.55
C ASP A 114 13.02 15.85 25.72
N LYS A 115 13.71 16.85 26.27
CA LYS A 115 14.82 17.53 25.60
C LYS A 115 16.07 16.64 25.48
N ASP A 116 16.21 15.64 26.34
CA ASP A 116 17.36 14.75 26.43
C ASP A 116 17.18 13.47 25.60
N ASN A 117 16.03 13.34 24.94
CA ASN A 117 15.65 12.22 24.08
C ASN A 117 15.62 10.87 24.84
N GLU A 118 15.17 10.83 26.09
CA GLU A 118 15.17 9.57 26.87
C GLU A 118 14.41 8.43 26.17
N PHE A 119 13.28 8.76 25.56
CA PHE A 119 12.52 7.87 24.69
C PHE A 119 12.23 8.56 23.36
N ILE A 120 12.41 7.82 22.27
CA ILE A 120 11.98 8.25 20.93
C ILE A 120 11.12 7.17 20.27
N VAL A 121 10.17 7.61 19.44
CA VAL A 121 9.24 6.74 18.73
C VAL A 121 9.01 7.20 17.30
N ILE A 122 8.87 6.24 16.39
CA ILE A 122 8.37 6.44 15.03
C ILE A 122 7.01 5.76 14.89
N HIS A 123 6.08 6.43 14.22
CA HIS A 123 4.67 6.05 14.17
C HIS A 123 4.08 6.16 12.76
N ASN A 124 3.34 5.11 12.36
CA ASN A 124 2.44 5.12 11.22
C ASN A 124 1.02 4.87 11.68
N GLY A 125 0.09 5.77 11.37
CA GLY A 125 -1.30 5.66 11.77
C GLY A 125 -1.83 6.95 12.35
N ILE A 126 -2.93 6.85 13.10
CA ILE A 126 -3.59 7.97 13.78
C ILE A 126 -4.01 7.49 15.17
N ILE A 127 -3.58 8.23 16.20
CA ILE A 127 -4.08 8.06 17.56
C ILE A 127 -5.34 8.91 17.74
N THR A 128 -6.50 8.28 17.84
CA THR A 128 -7.80 8.98 17.83
C THR A 128 -8.08 9.73 19.12
N ASN A 129 -7.56 9.24 20.25
CA ASN A 129 -7.72 9.84 21.59
C ASN A 129 -6.54 10.72 22.03
N TYR A 130 -5.70 11.19 21.09
CA TYR A 130 -4.50 11.96 21.43
C TYR A 130 -4.77 13.26 22.19
N LYS A 131 -5.95 13.88 21.99
CA LYS A 131 -6.35 15.10 22.69
C LYS A 131 -6.53 14.85 24.19
N ASP A 132 -7.17 13.74 24.56
CA ASP A 132 -7.38 13.36 25.95
C ASP A 132 -6.05 13.01 26.62
N LEU A 133 -5.20 12.27 25.91
CA LEU A 133 -3.84 11.96 26.37
C LEU A 133 -3.00 13.22 26.57
N ARG A 134 -3.07 14.17 25.65
CA ARG A 134 -2.34 15.44 25.74
C ARG A 134 -2.75 16.24 26.98
N VAL A 135 -4.05 16.44 27.20
CA VAL A 135 -4.57 17.14 28.38
C VAL A 135 -4.13 16.45 29.67
N PHE A 136 -4.21 15.11 29.72
CA PHE A 136 -3.76 14.34 30.86
C PHE A 136 -2.26 14.54 31.13
N LEU A 137 -1.40 14.42 30.12
CA LEU A 137 0.05 14.53 30.26
C LEU A 137 0.49 15.96 30.59
N GLU A 138 -0.15 16.98 30.01
CA GLU A 138 0.06 18.39 30.37
C GLU A 138 -0.29 18.63 31.85
N SER A 139 -1.38 18.02 32.36
CA SER A 139 -1.74 18.10 33.80
C SER A 139 -0.72 17.45 34.74
N LYS A 140 0.12 16.55 34.22
CA LYS A 140 1.22 15.89 34.93
C LYS A 140 2.57 16.59 34.78
N GLY A 141 2.61 17.74 34.07
CA GLY A 141 3.80 18.56 33.91
C GLY A 141 4.64 18.25 32.67
N TYR A 142 4.15 17.41 31.74
CA TYR A 142 4.84 17.15 30.48
C TYR A 142 4.51 18.22 29.45
N ALA A 143 5.52 18.95 28.99
CA ALA A 143 5.36 19.96 27.94
C ALA A 143 5.43 19.34 26.55
N PHE A 144 4.52 19.76 25.66
CA PHE A 144 4.49 19.35 24.25
C PHE A 144 5.19 20.39 23.36
N GLU A 145 5.92 19.94 22.35
CA GLU A 145 6.61 20.81 21.38
C GLU A 145 5.98 20.78 19.98
N SER A 146 5.22 19.73 19.66
CA SER A 146 4.65 19.48 18.34
C SER A 146 3.11 19.50 18.35
N GLU A 147 2.54 19.52 17.15
CA GLU A 147 1.10 19.41 16.91
C GLU A 147 0.68 17.98 16.56
N THR A 148 1.62 17.02 16.64
CA THR A 148 1.38 15.65 16.20
C THR A 148 0.74 14.82 17.31
N ASP A 149 -0.15 13.92 16.91
CA ASP A 149 -0.71 12.88 17.78
C ASP A 149 0.39 11.96 18.33
N THR A 150 1.41 11.67 17.52
CA THR A 150 2.57 10.84 17.86
C THR A 150 3.34 11.30 19.09
N GLU A 151 3.48 12.60 19.33
CA GLU A 151 4.22 13.08 20.51
C GLU A 151 3.57 12.60 21.82
N SER A 152 2.25 12.45 21.84
CA SER A 152 1.52 11.91 22.99
C SER A 152 2.02 10.52 23.38
N ILE A 153 2.44 9.70 22.40
CA ILE A 153 3.00 8.36 22.63
C ILE A 153 4.36 8.45 23.32
N ALA A 154 5.24 9.35 22.85
CA ALA A 154 6.58 9.55 23.42
C ALA A 154 6.51 10.10 24.85
N LYS A 155 5.58 11.02 25.12
CA LYS A 155 5.33 11.55 26.46
C LYS A 155 4.70 10.49 27.37
N LEU A 156 3.77 9.69 26.86
CA LEU A 156 3.09 8.64 27.63
C LEU A 156 4.04 7.53 28.07
N ILE A 157 4.97 7.08 27.21
CA ILE A 157 5.92 6.03 27.61
C ILE A 157 6.84 6.50 28.74
N LYS A 158 7.26 7.78 28.70
CA LYS A 158 8.02 8.39 29.79
C LYS A 158 7.18 8.51 31.06
N TYR A 159 5.93 8.95 30.97
CA TYR A 159 5.03 8.97 32.13
C TYR A 159 4.89 7.58 32.77
N VAL A 160 4.74 6.51 31.98
CA VAL A 160 4.64 5.14 32.51
C VAL A 160 5.96 4.71 33.16
N HIS A 161 7.11 5.10 32.59
CA HIS A 161 8.44 4.84 33.14
C HIS A 161 8.68 5.56 34.47
N ASP A 162 8.35 6.85 34.54
CA ASP A 162 8.56 7.68 35.74
C ASP A 162 7.66 7.25 36.92
N ASN A 163 6.57 6.52 36.65
CA ASN A 163 5.60 6.04 37.65
C ASN A 163 5.65 4.52 37.87
N LEU A 164 6.80 3.88 37.62
CA LEU A 164 6.97 2.44 37.87
C LEU A 164 7.04 2.13 39.37
N GLU A 165 6.28 1.10 39.80
CA GLU A 165 6.31 0.60 41.19
C GLU A 165 7.57 -0.24 41.49
N ASN A 166 8.25 -0.76 40.46
CA ASN A 166 9.44 -1.61 40.57
C ASN A 166 10.52 -1.12 39.60
N GLU A 167 11.80 -1.16 40.01
CA GLU A 167 12.93 -0.74 39.17
C GLU A 167 13.22 -1.70 38.00
N ASN A 168 12.79 -2.97 38.08
CA ASN A 168 13.09 -4.01 37.08
C ASN A 168 11.95 -4.28 36.09
N VAL A 169 11.37 -3.25 35.48
CA VAL A 169 10.32 -3.43 34.46
C VAL A 169 10.93 -3.49 33.06
N SER A 170 10.58 -4.54 32.31
CA SER A 170 11.07 -4.72 30.94
C SER A 170 10.53 -3.66 29.98
N PHE A 171 11.30 -3.33 28.94
CA PHE A 171 10.88 -2.36 27.92
C PHE A 171 9.57 -2.77 27.23
N ALA A 172 9.39 -4.07 26.96
CA ALA A 172 8.14 -4.63 26.44
C ALA A 172 6.94 -4.32 27.35
N THR A 173 7.10 -4.42 28.68
CA THR A 173 6.03 -4.13 29.65
C THR A 173 5.64 -2.65 29.63
N LEU A 174 6.60 -1.73 29.44
CA LEU A 174 6.29 -0.31 29.30
C LEU A 174 5.43 -0.06 28.07
N VAL A 175 5.83 -0.63 26.93
CA VAL A 175 5.09 -0.48 25.67
C VAL A 175 3.71 -1.13 25.76
N GLU A 176 3.56 -2.29 26.41
CA GLU A 176 2.26 -2.92 26.68
C GLU A 176 1.30 -1.98 27.43
N ARG A 177 1.78 -1.30 28.48
CA ARG A 177 0.97 -0.33 29.24
C ARG A 177 0.59 0.88 28.40
N VAL A 178 1.50 1.34 27.54
CA VAL A 178 1.25 2.46 26.61
C VAL A 178 0.14 2.11 25.63
N ILE A 179 0.24 0.98 24.92
CA ILE A 179 -0.74 0.59 23.89
C ILE A 179 -2.13 0.24 24.42
N GLN A 180 -2.27 0.01 25.74
CA GLN A 180 -3.57 -0.13 26.41
C GLN A 180 -4.32 1.21 26.54
N GLN A 181 -3.60 2.33 26.55
CA GLN A 181 -4.18 3.67 26.62
C GLN A 181 -4.37 4.31 25.23
N LEU A 182 -3.76 3.74 24.18
CA LEU A 182 -3.87 4.25 22.82
C LEU A 182 -5.13 3.72 22.13
N GLU A 183 -5.88 4.61 21.51
CA GLU A 183 -6.97 4.30 20.60
C GLU A 183 -6.61 4.68 19.16
N GLY A 184 -7.19 3.95 18.21
CA GLY A 184 -6.94 4.14 16.78
C GLY A 184 -6.06 3.05 16.16
N ALA A 185 -5.41 3.40 15.06
CA ALA A 185 -4.54 2.51 14.31
C ALA A 185 -3.10 3.03 14.36
N PHE A 186 -2.14 2.16 14.65
CA PHE A 186 -0.74 2.52 14.79
C PHE A 186 0.19 1.35 14.44
N ALA A 187 1.36 1.64 13.89
CA ALA A 187 2.55 0.81 13.92
C ALA A 187 3.67 1.64 14.54
N LEU A 188 4.37 1.09 15.52
CA LEU A 188 5.31 1.81 16.38
C LEU A 188 6.63 1.06 16.49
N VAL A 189 7.73 1.81 16.51
CA VAL A 189 9.05 1.30 16.91
C VAL A 189 9.64 2.29 17.92
N PHE A 190 10.03 1.77 19.08
CA PHE A 190 10.56 2.53 20.21
C PHE A 190 12.06 2.31 20.37
N LYS A 191 12.75 3.36 20.80
CA LYS A 191 14.15 3.35 21.24
C LYS A 191 14.30 4.20 22.50
N SER A 192 15.19 3.81 23.42
CA SER A 192 15.43 4.53 24.67
C SER A 192 16.86 4.41 25.15
N VAL A 193 17.35 5.43 25.86
CA VAL A 193 18.65 5.41 26.57
C VAL A 193 18.65 4.49 27.80
N HIS A 194 17.48 4.23 28.39
CA HIS A 194 17.33 3.33 29.55
C HIS A 194 17.43 1.85 29.16
N PHE A 195 17.23 1.55 27.86
CA PHE A 195 17.25 0.20 27.31
C PHE A 195 18.19 0.14 26.08
N PRO A 196 19.51 0.34 26.27
CA PRO A 196 20.46 0.41 25.16
C PRO A 196 20.47 -0.92 24.39
N GLY A 197 20.45 -0.83 23.06
CA GLY A 197 20.43 -2.00 22.18
C GLY A 197 19.12 -2.76 22.09
N GLN A 198 18.06 -2.32 22.79
CA GLN A 198 16.76 -2.96 22.73
C GLN A 198 15.84 -2.23 21.76
N ALA A 199 15.09 -3.00 20.97
CA ALA A 199 14.01 -2.49 20.14
C ALA A 199 12.68 -3.09 20.61
N VAL A 200 11.65 -2.25 20.72
CA VAL A 200 10.27 -2.73 20.91
C VAL A 200 9.42 -2.19 19.78
N ALA A 201 8.73 -3.09 19.10
CA ALA A 201 7.89 -2.83 17.94
C ALA A 201 6.50 -3.41 18.16
N THR A 202 5.46 -2.66 17.79
CA THR A 202 4.07 -3.10 17.97
C THR A 202 3.15 -2.51 16.92
N ARG A 203 2.02 -3.16 16.66
CA ARG A 203 1.02 -2.66 15.71
C ARG A 203 -0.42 -2.91 16.15
N ARG A 204 -1.33 -2.09 15.64
CA ARG A 204 -2.78 -2.27 15.61
C ARG A 204 -3.31 -1.56 14.37
N GLY A 205 -3.87 -2.27 13.39
CA GLY A 205 -4.44 -1.67 12.19
C GLY A 205 -3.44 -0.98 11.22
N SER A 206 -2.12 -1.14 11.39
CA SER A 206 -1.10 -0.68 10.43
C SER A 206 -0.01 -1.74 10.22
N PRO A 207 0.45 -2.00 8.98
CA PRO A 207 1.53 -2.94 8.68
C PRO A 207 2.83 -2.70 9.47
N LEU A 208 3.40 -3.80 9.98
CA LEU A 208 4.73 -3.84 10.57
C LEU A 208 5.26 -5.27 10.47
N MET A 209 6.51 -5.41 10.04
CA MET A 209 7.20 -6.69 9.91
C MET A 209 8.65 -6.57 10.39
N ILE A 210 9.26 -7.73 10.65
CA ILE A 210 10.64 -7.86 11.10
C ILE A 210 11.38 -8.79 10.15
N GLY A 211 12.35 -8.25 9.40
CA GLY A 211 13.35 -9.03 8.67
C GLY A 211 14.45 -9.49 9.61
N VAL A 212 14.96 -10.70 9.38
CA VAL A 212 16.09 -11.26 10.14
C VAL A 212 17.20 -11.75 9.22
N ARG A 213 18.44 -11.42 9.54
CA ARG A 213 19.65 -11.92 8.87
C ARG A 213 20.66 -12.37 9.92
N SER A 214 21.23 -13.56 9.73
CA SER A 214 22.33 -14.07 10.53
C SER A 214 23.13 -15.05 9.67
N GLU A 215 24.45 -15.11 9.89
CA GLU A 215 25.31 -16.15 9.32
C GLU A 215 25.07 -17.52 9.98
N HIS A 216 24.53 -17.51 11.20
CA HIS A 216 24.23 -18.69 11.98
C HIS A 216 22.79 -19.19 11.76
N LYS A 217 22.59 -20.48 12.03
CA LYS A 217 21.25 -21.07 11.95
C LYS A 217 20.35 -20.46 13.02
N LEU A 218 19.13 -20.08 12.68
CA LEU A 218 18.16 -19.57 13.63
C LEU A 218 17.60 -20.71 14.51
N SER A 219 17.22 -20.38 15.75
CA SER A 219 16.72 -21.34 16.75
C SER A 219 15.41 -22.02 16.34
N THR A 220 14.51 -21.30 15.65
CA THR A 220 13.19 -21.77 15.24
C THR A 220 12.71 -21.05 14.00
N ASP A 221 11.83 -21.70 13.22
CA ASP A 221 11.10 -21.07 12.12
C ASP A 221 9.73 -20.52 12.57
N HIS A 222 9.33 -20.76 13.83
CA HIS A 222 8.08 -20.29 14.41
C HIS A 222 8.32 -19.74 15.82
N ILE A 223 7.94 -18.49 16.05
CA ILE A 223 8.08 -17.82 17.35
C ILE A 223 6.75 -17.94 18.10
N PRO A 224 6.70 -18.60 19.27
CA PRO A 224 5.47 -18.66 20.06
C PRO A 224 5.11 -17.29 20.62
N VAL A 225 3.82 -16.97 20.64
CA VAL A 225 3.30 -15.74 21.26
C VAL A 225 3.17 -15.95 22.77
N LEU A 226 3.83 -15.09 23.54
CA LEU A 226 3.81 -15.11 24.99
C LEU A 226 2.64 -14.29 25.52
N TYR A 227 1.90 -14.84 26.48
CA TYR A 227 0.74 -14.19 27.09
C TYR A 227 1.02 -13.84 28.54
N ARG A 228 0.56 -12.68 28.96
CA ARG A 228 0.57 -12.30 30.37
C ARG A 228 -0.56 -13.03 31.10
N THR A 229 -0.24 -13.93 32.02
CA THR A 229 -1.26 -14.63 32.81
C THR A 229 -1.91 -13.66 33.80
N GLY A 230 -3.17 -13.29 33.53
CA GLY A 230 -4.00 -12.50 34.43
C GLY A 230 -4.82 -13.36 35.41
N LYS A 231 -4.66 -13.06 36.71
CA LYS A 231 -5.54 -13.34 37.89
C LYS A 231 -5.31 -14.57 38.78
N SER A 232 -5.07 -14.24 40.07
CA SER A 232 -5.59 -14.83 41.31
C SER A 232 -6.09 -16.28 41.29
N SER A 233 -5.27 -17.20 41.80
CA SER A 233 -5.76 -18.34 42.55
C SER A 233 -5.50 -18.08 44.04
N SER A 234 -6.59 -18.08 44.80
CA SER A 234 -6.59 -18.06 46.26
C SER A 234 -5.72 -19.18 46.84
N TYR A 235 -4.98 -18.85 47.91
CA TYR A 235 -4.22 -19.74 48.83
C TYR A 235 -2.84 -20.27 48.39
N ARG A 236 -1.76 -19.54 48.74
CA ARG A 236 -0.91 -19.79 49.93
C ARG A 236 0.20 -18.73 50.00
N LYS A 237 0.36 -18.11 51.18
CA LYS A 237 1.42 -17.15 51.49
C LYS A 237 2.79 -17.85 51.43
N THR A 238 3.63 -17.45 50.49
CA THR A 238 5.09 -17.45 50.64
C THR A 238 5.62 -16.11 50.14
N LYS A 239 6.39 -15.42 50.99
CA LYS A 239 6.96 -14.09 50.77
C LYS A 239 8.09 -14.17 49.72
N THR A 240 7.79 -13.81 48.48
CA THR A 240 8.73 -13.27 47.47
C THR A 240 7.89 -12.78 46.27
N GLY A 241 7.48 -11.52 46.29
CA GLY A 241 6.62 -10.93 45.26
C GLY A 241 7.41 -10.43 44.06
N GLY A 242 7.27 -11.11 42.92
CA GLY A 242 7.66 -10.63 41.60
C GLY A 242 6.57 -10.98 40.60
N CYS A 243 6.16 -10.01 39.78
CA CYS A 243 5.19 -10.21 38.69
C CYS A 243 5.84 -11.09 37.61
N LEU A 244 5.52 -12.39 37.60
CA LEU A 244 6.10 -13.36 36.66
C LEU A 244 5.40 -13.27 35.30
N LEU A 245 6.06 -12.64 34.33
CA LEU A 245 5.92 -13.00 32.92
C LEU A 245 6.19 -14.51 32.77
N SER A 246 5.59 -15.19 31.78
CA SER A 246 6.10 -16.52 31.39
C SER A 246 7.57 -16.33 31.02
N ARG A 247 8.49 -17.03 31.69
CA ARG A 247 9.93 -16.84 31.50
C ARG A 247 10.27 -16.87 30.00
N THR A 248 10.96 -15.83 29.55
CA THR A 248 11.54 -15.75 28.21
C THR A 248 12.74 -16.70 28.19
N ASP A 249 12.47 -17.99 27.97
CA ASP A 249 13.49 -19.03 27.88
C ASP A 249 13.94 -19.21 26.41
N ASN A 250 15.07 -19.88 26.18
CA ASN A 250 15.58 -20.23 24.84
C ASN A 250 14.59 -21.03 23.96
N SER A 251 13.49 -21.55 24.51
CA SER A 251 12.43 -22.21 23.71
C SER A 251 11.38 -21.23 23.16
N THR A 252 11.41 -19.97 23.61
CA THR A 252 10.36 -18.98 23.35
C THR A 252 10.83 -17.76 22.55
N SER A 253 12.12 -17.68 22.25
CA SER A 253 12.73 -16.58 21.52
C SER A 253 13.48 -17.06 20.28
N LEU A 254 13.56 -16.18 19.29
CA LEU A 254 14.38 -16.35 18.11
C LEU A 254 15.78 -15.80 18.38
N PHE A 255 16.79 -16.64 18.23
CA PHE A 255 18.21 -16.26 18.35
C PHE A 255 19.09 -17.10 17.42
N PRO A 256 20.28 -16.61 17.05
CA PRO A 256 21.27 -17.40 16.32
C PRO A 256 21.85 -18.54 17.17
N VAL A 257 21.90 -19.75 16.61
CA VAL A 257 22.49 -20.95 17.21
C VAL A 257 23.97 -21.03 16.81
N GLY A 258 24.86 -20.68 17.74
CA GLY A 258 26.31 -20.65 17.52
C GLY A 258 27.09 -20.18 18.77
N GLN A 259 28.42 -20.25 18.73
CA GLN A 259 29.28 -19.66 19.77
C GLN A 259 29.25 -18.13 19.74
N GLU A 260 29.09 -17.54 18.55
CA GLU A 260 28.87 -16.11 18.34
C GLU A 260 27.39 -15.83 18.10
N LYS A 261 26.83 -14.82 18.78
CA LYS A 261 25.42 -14.44 18.69
C LYS A 261 25.20 -13.31 17.68
N SER A 262 25.84 -13.37 16.51
CA SER A 262 25.71 -12.32 15.49
C SER A 262 24.35 -12.38 14.78
N VAL A 263 23.60 -11.28 14.83
CA VAL A 263 22.28 -11.18 14.19
C VAL A 263 21.93 -9.73 13.87
N GLU A 264 21.20 -9.56 12.78
CA GLU A 264 20.66 -8.28 12.34
C GLU A 264 19.14 -8.36 12.20
N TYR A 265 18.46 -7.33 12.71
CA TYR A 265 17.01 -7.19 12.61
C TYR A 265 16.64 -5.91 11.85
N TYR A 266 15.66 -6.03 10.96
CA TYR A 266 15.16 -4.94 10.12
C TYR A 266 13.66 -4.77 10.39
N PHE A 267 13.26 -3.71 11.07
CA PHE A 267 11.84 -3.41 11.28
C PHE A 267 11.37 -2.54 10.13
N ALA A 268 10.27 -2.90 9.49
CA ALA A 268 9.75 -2.11 8.39
C ALA A 268 8.22 -2.15 8.32
N SER A 269 7.61 -1.06 7.86
CA SER A 269 6.19 -1.06 7.50
C SER A 269 5.92 -1.69 6.12
N ASP A 270 6.95 -1.89 5.30
CA ASP A 270 6.84 -2.50 3.96
C ASP A 270 8.04 -3.42 3.68
N ALA A 271 7.79 -4.49 2.93
CA ALA A 271 8.80 -5.48 2.56
C ALA A 271 9.88 -4.92 1.61
N SER A 272 9.58 -3.85 0.86
CA SER A 272 10.50 -3.22 -0.09
C SER A 272 11.80 -2.73 0.58
N ALA A 273 11.72 -2.32 1.84
CA ALA A 273 12.87 -1.85 2.62
C ALA A 273 13.73 -2.99 3.19
N VAL A 274 13.19 -4.21 3.25
CA VAL A 274 13.84 -5.37 3.88
C VAL A 274 14.51 -6.27 2.84
N ILE A 275 13.92 -6.38 1.64
CA ILE A 275 14.31 -7.39 0.64
C ILE A 275 15.76 -7.27 0.13
N GLU A 276 16.36 -6.08 0.17
CA GLU A 276 17.78 -5.88 -0.17
C GLU A 276 18.71 -6.56 0.85
N HIS A 277 18.23 -6.77 2.07
CA HIS A 277 19.00 -7.33 3.18
C HIS A 277 18.67 -8.81 3.43
N THR A 278 17.38 -9.17 3.45
CA THR A 278 16.91 -10.53 3.73
C THR A 278 15.53 -10.78 3.13
N ASN A 279 15.27 -12.03 2.73
CA ASN A 279 13.94 -12.48 2.32
C ASN A 279 13.17 -13.19 3.45
N LYS A 280 13.78 -13.38 4.63
CA LYS A 280 13.15 -13.98 5.80
C LYS A 280 12.50 -12.91 6.65
N VAL A 281 11.17 -12.93 6.73
CA VAL A 281 10.39 -11.92 7.45
C VAL A 281 9.36 -12.54 8.38
N ILE A 282 9.04 -11.80 9.44
CA ILE A 282 7.99 -12.11 10.40
C ILE A 282 6.96 -10.99 10.31
N PHE A 283 5.75 -11.29 9.89
CA PHE A 283 4.65 -10.35 9.89
C PHE A 283 4.03 -10.28 11.28
N LEU A 284 3.94 -9.07 11.84
CA LEU A 284 3.24 -8.87 13.10
C LEU A 284 1.73 -8.81 12.86
N GLU A 285 0.97 -9.22 13.87
CA GLU A 285 -0.47 -9.07 13.95
C GLU A 285 -0.85 -7.98 14.95
N ASP A 286 -2.13 -7.61 14.95
CA ASP A 286 -2.63 -6.58 15.86
C ASP A 286 -2.43 -6.98 17.32
N ASN A 287 -1.93 -6.04 18.12
CA ASN A 287 -1.55 -6.18 19.53
C ASN A 287 -0.33 -7.07 19.80
N ASP A 288 0.42 -7.48 18.78
CA ASP A 288 1.74 -8.07 19.00
C ASP A 288 2.71 -7.00 19.51
N VAL A 289 3.47 -7.33 20.55
CA VAL A 289 4.59 -6.56 21.07
C VAL A 289 5.85 -7.37 20.88
N ALA A 290 6.57 -7.07 19.80
CA ALA A 290 7.85 -7.70 19.48
C ALA A 290 8.98 -6.96 20.19
N ALA A 291 9.81 -7.68 20.95
CA ALA A 291 10.93 -7.12 21.69
C ALA A 291 12.22 -7.87 21.35
N VAL A 292 13.26 -7.11 20.98
CA VAL A 292 14.63 -7.62 20.83
C VAL A 292 15.41 -7.22 22.07
N VAL A 293 15.82 -8.21 22.86
CA VAL A 293 16.61 -8.06 24.09
C VAL A 293 17.78 -9.03 24.01
N ASP A 294 19.00 -8.55 24.23
CA ASP A 294 20.24 -9.36 24.14
C ASP A 294 20.35 -10.15 22.82
N GLY A 295 19.95 -9.53 21.70
CA GLY A 295 19.94 -10.13 20.37
C GLY A 295 18.89 -11.23 20.18
N CYS A 296 17.96 -11.39 21.13
CA CYS A 296 16.90 -12.40 21.08
C CYS A 296 15.55 -11.72 20.84
N LEU A 297 14.84 -12.14 19.78
CA LEU A 297 13.52 -11.65 19.44
C LEU A 297 12.43 -12.49 20.10
N SER A 298 11.54 -11.84 20.86
CA SER A 298 10.36 -12.45 21.48
C SER A 298 9.10 -11.66 21.14
N ILE A 299 7.94 -12.33 21.11
CA ILE A 299 6.65 -11.70 20.78
C ILE A 299 5.69 -11.92 21.94
N HIS A 300 5.16 -10.82 22.47
CA HIS A 300 4.26 -10.78 23.61
C HIS A 300 2.88 -10.26 23.19
N ARG A 301 1.84 -10.69 23.91
CA ARG A 301 0.48 -10.18 23.77
C ARG A 301 -0.22 -10.15 25.12
N VAL A 302 -1.00 -9.09 25.37
CA VAL A 302 -1.70 -8.89 26.64
C VAL A 302 -2.86 -9.88 26.80
N GLU A 303 -3.68 -10.05 25.76
CA GLU A 303 -4.89 -10.88 25.78
C GLU A 303 -4.83 -11.97 24.72
N ARG A 304 -5.44 -13.12 25.03
CA ARG A 304 -5.61 -14.23 24.08
C ARG A 304 -7.04 -14.24 23.58
N THR A 305 -7.23 -14.06 22.27
CA THR A 305 -8.53 -14.34 21.64
C THR A 305 -8.52 -15.73 20.98
N VAL A 306 -9.71 -16.32 20.82
CA VAL A 306 -9.86 -17.69 20.28
C VAL A 306 -9.40 -17.80 18.82
N ALA A 307 -9.42 -16.68 18.08
CA ALA A 307 -9.03 -16.61 16.66
C ALA A 307 -7.52 -16.42 16.45
N ASP A 308 -6.75 -16.18 17.51
CA ASP A 308 -5.34 -15.80 17.38
C ASP A 308 -4.44 -16.99 17.09
N CYS A 309 -3.56 -16.84 16.09
CA CYS A 309 -2.53 -17.82 15.84
C CYS A 309 -1.53 -17.84 17.03
N PRO A 310 -1.24 -19.02 17.62
CA PRO A 310 -0.39 -19.11 18.80
C PRO A 310 1.10 -18.86 18.53
N ALA A 311 1.50 -18.74 17.26
CA ALA A 311 2.87 -18.48 16.86
C ALA A 311 2.92 -17.58 15.61
N ARG A 312 4.09 -16.96 15.38
CA ARG A 312 4.42 -16.25 14.13
C ARG A 312 5.46 -17.05 13.37
N GLY A 313 5.11 -17.50 12.17
CA GLY A 313 6.05 -18.18 11.28
C GLY A 313 6.98 -17.20 10.59
N ILE A 314 8.25 -17.58 10.43
CA ILE A 314 9.18 -16.91 9.53
C ILE A 314 8.79 -17.31 8.11
N GLN A 315 8.45 -16.30 7.30
CA GLN A 315 8.04 -16.48 5.92
C GLN A 315 9.17 -16.05 4.98
N THR A 316 9.33 -16.79 3.88
CA THR A 316 10.25 -16.42 2.81
C THR A 316 9.48 -15.61 1.77
N LEU A 317 9.86 -14.35 1.58
CA LEU A 317 9.30 -13.49 0.55
C LEU A 317 9.67 -14.00 -0.85
N GLN A 318 8.68 -14.12 -1.73
CA GLN A 318 8.85 -14.44 -3.15
C GLN A 318 9.08 -13.18 -4.01
N MET A 319 9.62 -12.12 -3.40
CA MET A 319 9.87 -10.83 -4.04
C MET A 319 11.35 -10.74 -4.42
N GLU A 320 11.64 -10.24 -5.62
CA GLU A 320 13.01 -10.04 -6.07
C GLU A 320 13.38 -8.56 -6.05
N LEU A 321 14.65 -8.25 -5.74
CA LEU A 321 15.15 -6.87 -5.69
C LEU A 321 14.93 -6.12 -7.03
N GLN A 322 15.03 -6.82 -8.16
CA GLN A 322 14.83 -6.24 -9.50
C GLN A 322 13.41 -5.68 -9.69
N GLN A 323 12.40 -6.27 -9.03
CA GLN A 323 11.01 -5.84 -9.13
C GLN A 323 10.79 -4.45 -8.51
N ILE A 324 11.59 -4.07 -7.51
CA ILE A 324 11.52 -2.77 -6.83
C ILE A 324 12.56 -1.75 -7.34
N MET A 325 13.31 -2.07 -8.38
CA MET A 325 14.26 -1.16 -9.03
C MET A 325 13.71 -0.59 -10.33
N LYS A 326 14.11 0.63 -10.72
CA LYS A 326 13.68 1.25 -11.99
C LYS A 326 14.23 0.53 -13.24
N GLY A 327 15.37 -0.16 -13.12
CA GLY A 327 16.05 -0.77 -14.26
C GLY A 327 16.47 0.28 -15.28
N ASN A 328 16.16 0.03 -16.55
CA ASN A 328 16.50 0.92 -17.67
C ASN A 328 15.50 2.08 -17.88
N TYR A 329 14.48 2.19 -17.02
CA TYR A 329 13.45 3.22 -17.13
C TYR A 329 13.76 4.46 -16.28
N SER A 330 13.24 5.60 -16.70
CA SER A 330 13.44 6.89 -16.01
C SER A 330 12.65 6.98 -14.69
N SER A 331 11.48 6.35 -14.63
CA SER A 331 10.54 6.39 -13.51
C SER A 331 9.86 5.04 -13.29
N PHE A 332 9.32 4.83 -12.09
CA PHE A 332 8.55 3.62 -11.77
C PHE A 332 7.26 3.54 -12.56
N MET A 333 6.53 4.65 -12.71
CA MET A 333 5.30 4.66 -13.52
C MET A 333 5.58 4.20 -14.96
N GLN A 334 6.65 4.70 -15.59
CA GLN A 334 7.05 4.26 -16.93
C GLN A 334 7.34 2.76 -16.95
N LYS A 335 8.19 2.27 -16.04
CA LYS A 335 8.49 0.84 -15.91
C LYS A 335 7.21 0.02 -15.80
N GLU A 336 6.31 0.39 -14.90
CA GLU A 336 5.10 -0.35 -14.58
C GLU A 336 4.09 -0.36 -15.74
N ILE A 337 4.00 0.72 -16.53
CA ILE A 337 3.20 0.73 -17.75
C ILE A 337 3.75 -0.27 -18.77
N PHE A 338 5.07 -0.27 -18.97
CA PHE A 338 5.74 -1.12 -19.97
C PHE A 338 5.86 -2.59 -19.51
N GLU A 339 5.77 -2.87 -18.21
CA GLU A 339 5.72 -4.22 -17.63
C GLU A 339 4.34 -4.89 -17.73
N GLN A 340 3.30 -4.18 -18.18
CA GLN A 340 1.94 -4.73 -18.27
C GLN A 340 1.79 -6.03 -19.07
N PRO A 341 2.52 -6.27 -20.18
CA PRO A 341 2.51 -7.58 -20.83
C PRO A 341 2.90 -8.72 -19.89
N GLU A 342 3.95 -8.51 -19.08
CA GLU A 342 4.48 -9.51 -18.16
C GLU A 342 3.59 -9.65 -16.92
N SER A 343 3.08 -8.54 -16.37
CA SER A 343 2.20 -8.57 -15.20
C SER A 343 0.88 -9.28 -15.50
N VAL A 344 0.32 -9.09 -16.71
CA VAL A 344 -0.88 -9.80 -17.17
C VAL A 344 -0.60 -11.31 -17.30
N VAL A 345 0.55 -11.71 -17.86
CA VAL A 345 0.95 -13.12 -17.89
C VAL A 345 1.12 -13.70 -16.48
N ASN A 346 1.77 -12.97 -15.57
CA ASN A 346 1.96 -13.40 -14.18
C ASN A 346 0.62 -13.53 -13.42
N THR A 347 -0.36 -12.72 -13.80
CA THR A 347 -1.73 -12.78 -13.26
C THR A 347 -2.45 -14.05 -13.72
N MET A 348 -2.22 -14.52 -14.95
CA MET A 348 -2.84 -15.73 -15.51
C MET A 348 -2.08 -17.02 -15.21
N ARG A 349 -0.80 -16.92 -14.85
CA ARG A 349 0.10 -18.06 -14.65
C ARG A 349 -0.46 -19.07 -13.65
N GLY A 350 -0.59 -20.32 -14.09
CA GLY A 350 -1.12 -21.42 -13.27
C GLY A 350 -2.62 -21.32 -12.96
N ARG A 351 -3.35 -20.39 -13.59
CA ARG A 351 -4.80 -20.17 -13.39
C ARG A 351 -5.60 -20.34 -14.66
N VAL A 352 -5.02 -20.02 -15.81
CA VAL A 352 -5.64 -20.23 -17.12
C VAL A 352 -4.91 -21.34 -17.83
N ASP A 353 -5.64 -22.40 -18.19
CA ASP A 353 -5.18 -23.44 -19.10
C ASP A 353 -5.74 -23.14 -20.49
N PHE A 354 -4.86 -22.69 -21.38
CA PHE A 354 -5.22 -22.32 -22.74
C PHE A 354 -5.49 -23.54 -23.64
N GLU A 355 -4.94 -24.72 -23.33
CA GLU A 355 -5.15 -25.94 -24.12
C GLU A 355 -6.55 -26.50 -23.87
N ASN A 356 -6.94 -26.61 -22.60
CA ASN A 356 -8.25 -27.14 -22.22
C ASN A 356 -9.32 -26.05 -22.06
N CYS A 357 -8.96 -24.77 -22.22
CA CYS A 357 -9.84 -23.62 -21.99
C CYS A 357 -10.49 -23.62 -20.59
N THR A 358 -9.72 -23.97 -19.55
CA THR A 358 -10.19 -23.99 -18.17
C THR A 358 -9.57 -22.86 -17.35
N VAL A 359 -10.32 -22.38 -16.34
CA VAL A 359 -9.87 -21.30 -15.45
C VAL A 359 -10.08 -21.72 -14.01
N ILE A 360 -9.01 -21.78 -13.23
CA ILE A 360 -9.03 -22.18 -11.83
C ILE A 360 -8.33 -21.12 -10.99
N LEU A 361 -9.11 -20.46 -10.12
CA LEU A 361 -8.58 -19.56 -9.09
C LEU A 361 -8.42 -20.35 -7.79
N GLY A 362 -7.20 -20.81 -7.51
CA GLY A 362 -6.92 -21.70 -6.37
C GLY A 362 -7.44 -21.17 -5.03
N GLY A 363 -7.32 -19.87 -4.78
CA GLY A 363 -7.81 -19.24 -3.55
C GLY A 363 -9.34 -19.14 -3.41
N LEU A 364 -10.10 -19.46 -4.47
CA LEU A 364 -11.56 -19.52 -4.45
C LEU A 364 -12.10 -20.96 -4.58
N LYS A 365 -11.23 -21.96 -4.74
CA LYS A 365 -11.61 -23.34 -5.05
C LYS A 365 -12.58 -23.94 -4.03
N ASP A 366 -12.36 -23.68 -2.75
CA ASP A 366 -13.18 -24.22 -1.67
C ASP A 366 -14.51 -23.46 -1.50
N SER A 367 -14.51 -22.16 -1.80
CA SER A 367 -15.67 -21.26 -1.62
C SER A 367 -16.53 -21.10 -2.86
N ILE A 368 -16.08 -21.51 -4.05
CA ILE A 368 -16.80 -21.26 -5.32
C ILE A 368 -18.21 -21.84 -5.33
N LYS A 369 -18.42 -23.00 -4.68
CA LYS A 369 -19.74 -23.64 -4.60
C LYS A 369 -20.73 -22.81 -3.78
N GLU A 370 -20.25 -22.11 -2.77
CA GLU A 370 -21.04 -21.20 -1.95
C GLU A 370 -21.29 -19.90 -2.71
N ILE A 371 -20.26 -19.36 -3.38
CA ILE A 371 -20.39 -18.18 -4.26
C ILE A 371 -21.44 -18.42 -5.36
N ARG A 372 -21.47 -19.60 -6.00
CA ARG A 372 -22.49 -19.95 -7.02
C ARG A 372 -23.94 -19.95 -6.49
N ARG A 373 -24.15 -19.99 -5.16
CA ARG A 373 -25.48 -19.97 -4.54
C ARG A 373 -25.93 -18.57 -4.10
N CYS A 374 -25.04 -17.58 -4.18
CA CYS A 374 -25.35 -16.21 -3.81
C CYS A 374 -26.36 -15.58 -4.78
N ARG A 375 -27.01 -14.50 -4.34
CA ARG A 375 -28.02 -13.81 -5.15
C ARG A 375 -27.55 -12.48 -5.72
N ARG A 376 -26.41 -11.97 -5.24
CA ARG A 376 -25.93 -10.63 -5.59
C ARG A 376 -24.43 -10.51 -5.33
N LEU A 377 -23.75 -9.83 -6.23
CA LEU A 377 -22.34 -9.47 -6.11
C LEU A 377 -22.23 -7.99 -5.77
N ILE A 378 -21.37 -7.64 -4.81
CA ILE A 378 -21.09 -6.26 -4.43
C ILE A 378 -19.58 -6.05 -4.51
N ILE A 379 -19.12 -5.17 -5.39
CA ILE A 379 -17.72 -4.78 -5.52
C ILE A 379 -17.50 -3.49 -4.75
N ILE A 380 -16.60 -3.50 -3.78
CA ILE A 380 -16.31 -2.39 -2.88
C ILE A 380 -14.83 -2.02 -3.01
N ALA A 381 -14.56 -0.78 -3.40
CA ALA A 381 -13.19 -0.31 -3.63
C ALA A 381 -13.10 1.23 -3.63
N CYS A 382 -11.87 1.76 -3.71
CA CYS A 382 -11.60 3.18 -3.86
C CYS A 382 -10.75 3.46 -5.10
N GLY A 383 -10.92 4.64 -5.71
CA GLY A 383 -10.06 5.15 -6.79
C GLY A 383 -9.98 4.22 -8.01
N THR A 384 -8.77 3.98 -8.50
CA THR A 384 -8.52 3.10 -9.67
C THR A 384 -9.06 1.68 -9.48
N SER A 385 -9.01 1.11 -8.26
CA SER A 385 -9.60 -0.22 -8.00
C SER A 385 -11.14 -0.22 -8.12
N TYR A 386 -11.81 0.90 -7.80
CA TYR A 386 -13.25 1.05 -8.08
C TYR A 386 -13.51 1.09 -9.59
N HIS A 387 -12.66 1.77 -10.37
CA HIS A 387 -12.79 1.75 -11.84
C HIS A 387 -12.65 0.35 -12.43
N THR A 388 -11.83 -0.54 -11.86
CA THR A 388 -11.80 -1.94 -12.28
C THR A 388 -13.15 -2.63 -12.07
N GLY A 389 -13.82 -2.36 -10.95
CA GLY A 389 -15.18 -2.84 -10.70
C GLY A 389 -16.16 -2.35 -11.76
N VAL A 390 -16.09 -1.06 -12.12
CA VAL A 390 -16.92 -0.47 -13.19
C VAL A 390 -16.61 -1.12 -14.54
N ALA A 391 -15.32 -1.36 -14.84
CA ALA A 391 -14.87 -1.93 -16.12
C ALA A 391 -15.35 -3.38 -16.33
N THR A 392 -15.44 -4.14 -15.24
CA THR A 392 -15.76 -5.57 -15.24
C THR A 392 -17.21 -5.87 -14.86
N ARG A 393 -17.98 -4.86 -14.45
CA ARG A 393 -19.40 -5.01 -14.07
C ARG A 393 -20.21 -5.72 -15.16
N GLN A 394 -20.12 -5.26 -16.40
CA GLN A 394 -20.93 -5.78 -17.51
C GLN A 394 -20.64 -7.25 -17.81
N ILE A 395 -19.36 -7.67 -17.78
CA ILE A 395 -19.00 -9.07 -18.03
C ILE A 395 -19.36 -9.98 -16.84
N LEU A 396 -19.33 -9.46 -15.62
CA LEU A 396 -19.83 -10.18 -14.45
C LEU A 396 -21.35 -10.40 -14.55
N GLU A 397 -22.12 -9.37 -14.89
CA GLU A 397 -23.57 -9.48 -15.12
C GLU A 397 -23.86 -10.51 -16.24
N GLU A 398 -23.11 -10.48 -17.34
CA GLU A 398 -23.24 -11.41 -18.47
C GLU A 398 -22.95 -12.87 -18.08
N GLN A 399 -21.84 -13.13 -17.38
CA GLN A 399 -21.38 -14.49 -17.12
C GLN A 399 -22.02 -15.11 -15.86
N THR A 400 -22.44 -14.30 -14.89
CA THR A 400 -23.05 -14.78 -13.65
C THR A 400 -24.57 -14.75 -13.68
N GLU A 401 -25.18 -13.85 -14.49
CA GLU A 401 -26.61 -13.49 -14.44
C GLU A 401 -27.08 -12.99 -13.07
N LEU A 402 -26.14 -12.55 -12.22
CA LEU A 402 -26.44 -11.96 -10.92
C LEU A 402 -26.45 -10.42 -11.02
N PRO A 403 -27.23 -9.73 -10.19
CA PRO A 403 -27.07 -8.31 -9.96
C PRO A 403 -25.65 -8.01 -9.43
N VAL A 404 -24.96 -7.08 -10.10
CA VAL A 404 -23.62 -6.63 -9.69
C VAL A 404 -23.70 -5.15 -9.30
N LEU A 405 -23.44 -4.88 -8.03
CA LEU A 405 -23.29 -3.53 -7.49
C LEU A 405 -21.81 -3.17 -7.44
N VAL A 406 -21.48 -1.92 -7.77
CA VAL A 406 -20.12 -1.40 -7.65
C VAL A 406 -20.20 -0.12 -6.83
N GLU A 407 -19.52 -0.12 -5.69
CA GLU A 407 -19.67 0.89 -4.65
C GLU A 407 -18.32 1.49 -4.27
N LEU A 408 -18.30 2.80 -4.06
CA LEU A 408 -17.17 3.49 -3.44
C LEU A 408 -17.18 3.21 -1.94
N SER A 409 -16.07 2.72 -1.39
CA SER A 409 -16.03 2.23 0.00
C SER A 409 -16.47 3.28 1.04
N SER A 410 -16.14 4.56 0.84
CA SER A 410 -16.52 5.65 1.75
C SER A 410 -18.03 5.86 1.79
N ASP A 411 -18.65 6.09 0.62
CA ASP A 411 -20.10 6.31 0.51
C ASP A 411 -20.91 5.05 0.91
N PHE A 412 -20.34 3.87 0.67
CA PHE A 412 -20.93 2.61 1.11
C PHE A 412 -21.11 2.55 2.64
N LEU A 413 -20.11 3.01 3.39
CA LEU A 413 -20.12 3.10 4.85
C LEU A 413 -21.05 4.21 5.33
N ASP A 414 -20.96 5.41 4.72
CA ASP A 414 -21.74 6.59 5.12
C ASP A 414 -23.25 6.34 5.04
N ARG A 415 -23.70 5.61 4.01
CA ARG A 415 -25.13 5.28 3.82
C ARG A 415 -25.61 4.13 4.69
N GLY A 416 -24.73 3.44 5.40
CA GLY A 416 -25.08 2.20 6.11
C GLY A 416 -25.70 1.18 5.15
N THR A 417 -25.02 0.89 4.04
CA THR A 417 -25.60 0.15 2.91
C THR A 417 -26.13 -1.24 3.34
N PRO A 418 -27.34 -1.65 2.91
CA PRO A 418 -27.89 -2.96 3.26
C PRO A 418 -27.12 -4.13 2.63
N VAL A 419 -26.57 -4.99 3.50
CA VAL A 419 -25.86 -6.23 3.13
C VAL A 419 -26.54 -7.41 3.81
N PHE A 420 -26.70 -8.49 3.06
CA PHE A 420 -27.37 -9.73 3.46
C PHE A 420 -26.40 -10.91 3.45
N ARG A 421 -26.84 -12.03 4.02
CA ARG A 421 -26.02 -13.25 4.15
C ARG A 421 -25.76 -13.96 2.82
N ASP A 422 -26.64 -13.75 1.86
CA ASP A 422 -26.56 -14.31 0.51
C ASP A 422 -25.89 -13.36 -0.50
N ASP A 423 -25.28 -12.29 -0.01
CA ASP A 423 -24.40 -11.42 -0.80
C ASP A 423 -22.96 -11.96 -0.80
N VAL A 424 -22.28 -11.79 -1.94
CA VAL A 424 -20.83 -11.97 -2.04
C VAL A 424 -20.20 -10.60 -2.26
N CYS A 425 -19.36 -10.19 -1.30
CA CYS A 425 -18.70 -8.89 -1.30
C CYS A 425 -17.24 -9.02 -1.73
N PHE A 426 -16.89 -8.39 -2.85
CA PHE A 426 -15.53 -8.28 -3.38
C PHE A 426 -14.86 -7.01 -2.89
N PHE A 427 -13.65 -7.14 -2.36
CA PHE A 427 -12.83 -6.03 -1.90
C PHE A 427 -11.59 -5.92 -2.80
N LEU A 428 -11.61 -4.94 -3.70
CA LEU A 428 -10.48 -4.68 -4.61
C LEU A 428 -9.55 -3.65 -3.95
N SER A 429 -8.31 -4.05 -3.68
CA SER A 429 -7.30 -3.14 -3.12
C SER A 429 -5.89 -3.57 -3.50
N GLN A 430 -5.13 -2.69 -4.14
CA GLN A 430 -3.71 -2.95 -4.46
C GLN A 430 -2.93 -3.31 -3.19
N SER A 431 -2.98 -2.43 -2.19
CA SER A 431 -2.20 -2.54 -0.95
C SER A 431 -2.80 -3.54 0.03
N GLY A 432 -4.11 -3.79 -0.06
CA GLY A 432 -4.85 -4.54 0.93
C GLY A 432 -4.97 -3.83 2.30
N GLU A 433 -4.67 -2.54 2.35
CA GLU A 433 -4.64 -1.72 3.59
C GLU A 433 -5.45 -0.42 3.46
N THR A 434 -6.20 -0.24 2.36
CA THR A 434 -7.05 0.95 2.17
C THR A 434 -8.10 1.01 3.28
N ALA A 435 -8.04 2.06 4.12
CA ALA A 435 -8.83 2.17 5.34
C ALA A 435 -10.34 1.98 5.12
N ASP A 436 -10.95 2.73 4.20
CA ASP A 436 -12.40 2.64 3.93
C ASP A 436 -12.79 1.25 3.41
N THR A 437 -11.97 0.65 2.53
CA THR A 437 -12.22 -0.71 2.03
C THR A 437 -12.11 -1.76 3.12
N LEU A 438 -11.14 -1.61 4.05
CA LEU A 438 -10.98 -2.50 5.20
C LEU A 438 -12.14 -2.35 6.20
N MET A 439 -12.60 -1.12 6.44
CA MET A 439 -13.78 -0.86 7.28
C MET A 439 -15.05 -1.44 6.63
N ALA A 440 -15.22 -1.28 5.32
CA ALA A 440 -16.33 -1.89 4.59
C ALA A 440 -16.27 -3.43 4.63
N LEU A 441 -15.07 -4.02 4.59
CA LEU A 441 -14.88 -5.46 4.80
C LEU A 441 -15.43 -5.91 6.16
N ARG A 442 -15.00 -5.26 7.23
CA ARG A 442 -15.46 -5.57 8.59
C ARG A 442 -16.97 -5.39 8.72
N TYR A 443 -17.52 -4.33 8.14
CA TYR A 443 -18.96 -4.06 8.08
C TYR A 443 -19.76 -5.19 7.38
N CYS A 444 -19.25 -5.72 6.27
CA CYS A 444 -19.87 -6.85 5.57
C CYS A 444 -19.75 -8.16 6.35
N LYS A 445 -18.61 -8.40 7.03
CA LYS A 445 -18.41 -9.59 7.87
C LYS A 445 -19.36 -9.62 9.06
N GLU A 446 -19.63 -8.49 9.71
CA GLU A 446 -20.62 -8.39 10.79
C GLU A 446 -22.02 -8.85 10.33
N ARG A 447 -22.35 -8.60 9.06
CA ARG A 447 -23.61 -8.99 8.42
C ARG A 447 -23.58 -10.42 7.85
N ARG A 448 -22.45 -11.11 7.99
CA ARG A 448 -22.21 -12.49 7.55
C ARG A 448 -22.37 -12.69 6.04
N ALA A 449 -22.03 -11.67 5.24
CA ALA A 449 -21.82 -11.85 3.81
C ALA A 449 -20.52 -12.62 3.57
N LEU A 450 -20.44 -13.37 2.48
CA LEU A 450 -19.19 -14.03 2.08
C LEU A 450 -18.25 -13.00 1.48
N THR A 451 -17.01 -12.97 1.95
CA THR A 451 -16.04 -11.92 1.61
C THR A 451 -14.90 -12.45 0.75
N VAL A 452 -14.62 -11.74 -0.34
CA VAL A 452 -13.59 -12.09 -1.33
C VAL A 452 -12.58 -10.95 -1.47
N GLY A 453 -11.32 -11.19 -1.12
CA GLY A 453 -10.24 -10.21 -1.29
C GLY A 453 -9.54 -10.34 -2.63
N ILE A 454 -9.43 -9.27 -3.41
CA ILE A 454 -8.56 -9.22 -4.60
C ILE A 454 -7.46 -8.20 -4.35
N THR A 455 -6.27 -8.70 -4.00
CA THR A 455 -5.15 -7.89 -3.52
C THR A 455 -3.84 -8.17 -4.26
N ASN A 456 -2.89 -7.25 -4.16
CA ASN A 456 -1.54 -7.42 -4.72
C ASN A 456 -0.44 -7.50 -3.65
N THR A 457 -0.83 -7.48 -2.37
CA THR A 457 0.09 -7.57 -1.23
C THR A 457 -0.26 -8.78 -0.38
N VAL A 458 0.64 -9.76 -0.37
CA VAL A 458 0.54 -10.97 0.45
C VAL A 458 0.55 -10.59 1.93
N GLY A 459 -0.35 -11.19 2.72
CA GLY A 459 -0.42 -10.96 4.16
C GLY A 459 -0.99 -9.60 4.56
N SER A 460 -1.52 -8.83 3.62
CA SER A 460 -2.25 -7.58 3.91
C SER A 460 -3.51 -7.83 4.74
N SER A 461 -3.97 -6.81 5.47
CA SER A 461 -5.15 -6.89 6.35
C SER A 461 -6.39 -7.39 5.60
N ILE A 462 -6.69 -6.86 4.41
CA ILE A 462 -7.81 -7.35 3.59
C ILE A 462 -7.62 -8.83 3.22
N SER A 463 -6.43 -9.24 2.78
CA SER A 463 -6.18 -10.65 2.40
C SER A 463 -6.32 -11.65 3.55
N ARG A 464 -6.02 -11.23 4.78
CA ARG A 464 -6.13 -12.05 5.99
C ARG A 464 -7.55 -12.08 6.55
N GLU A 465 -8.26 -10.96 6.47
CA GLU A 465 -9.59 -10.84 7.04
C GLU A 465 -10.70 -11.38 6.12
N THR A 466 -10.48 -11.50 4.81
CA THR A 466 -11.46 -12.11 3.89
C THR A 466 -11.55 -13.63 4.01
N ASP A 467 -12.73 -14.20 3.75
CA ASP A 467 -12.95 -15.66 3.82
C ASP A 467 -12.17 -16.42 2.73
N CYS A 468 -12.05 -15.81 1.55
CA CYS A 468 -11.27 -16.31 0.44
C CYS A 468 -10.73 -15.14 -0.40
N GLY A 469 -9.81 -15.41 -1.32
CA GLY A 469 -9.23 -14.32 -2.09
C GLY A 469 -8.34 -14.75 -3.26
N VAL A 470 -7.98 -13.75 -4.06
CA VAL A 470 -7.10 -13.88 -5.23
C VAL A 470 -5.99 -12.85 -5.12
N HIS A 471 -4.76 -13.34 -4.99
CA HIS A 471 -3.59 -12.48 -5.15
C HIS A 471 -3.37 -12.20 -6.64
N ILE A 472 -3.45 -10.96 -7.11
CA ILE A 472 -3.39 -10.68 -8.56
C ILE A 472 -2.01 -10.97 -9.15
N ASN A 473 -0.94 -10.95 -8.35
CA ASN A 473 0.42 -11.29 -8.76
C ASN A 473 0.98 -10.39 -9.88
N ALA A 474 0.71 -9.08 -9.79
CA ALA A 474 1.25 -8.08 -10.72
C ALA A 474 2.73 -7.72 -10.40
N GLY A 475 3.25 -8.22 -9.28
CA GLY A 475 4.49 -7.75 -8.66
C GLY A 475 4.30 -6.42 -7.92
N PRO A 476 5.30 -5.96 -7.15
CA PRO A 476 5.25 -4.68 -6.45
C PRO A 476 4.95 -3.52 -7.40
N GLU A 477 4.07 -2.61 -6.96
CA GLU A 477 3.77 -1.34 -7.64
C GLU A 477 4.25 -0.22 -6.70
N ILE A 478 5.28 0.49 -7.16
CA ILE A 478 5.98 1.57 -6.45
C ILE A 478 5.51 2.94 -6.98
N GLY A 479 5.06 3.01 -8.23
CA GLY A 479 4.43 4.20 -8.78
C GLY A 479 3.20 4.60 -7.95
N VAL A 480 3.05 5.90 -7.71
CA VAL A 480 1.95 6.43 -6.88
C VAL A 480 0.60 6.22 -7.59
N ALA A 481 0.57 6.44 -8.89
CA ALA A 481 -0.59 6.20 -9.73
C ALA A 481 -0.62 4.74 -10.19
N SER A 482 -1.71 4.05 -9.87
CA SER A 482 -1.86 2.64 -10.25
C SER A 482 -1.95 2.43 -11.77
N THR A 483 -1.25 1.42 -12.29
CA THR A 483 -1.18 1.10 -13.72
C THR A 483 -1.34 -0.40 -13.97
N LYS A 484 -0.29 -1.19 -13.75
CA LYS A 484 -0.31 -2.65 -13.93
C LYS A 484 -1.26 -3.36 -12.98
N VAL A 485 -1.48 -2.80 -11.78
CA VAL A 485 -2.45 -3.37 -10.84
C VAL A 485 -3.89 -3.19 -11.35
N TYR A 486 -4.24 -2.08 -12.01
CA TYR A 486 -5.55 -1.91 -12.63
C TYR A 486 -5.83 -3.01 -13.66
N THR A 487 -4.89 -3.26 -14.57
CA THR A 487 -5.04 -4.27 -15.63
C THR A 487 -4.99 -5.69 -15.08
N SER A 488 -4.15 -5.98 -14.08
CA SER A 488 -4.13 -7.26 -13.39
C SER A 488 -5.39 -7.53 -12.54
N GLN A 489 -5.96 -6.50 -11.88
CA GLN A 489 -7.26 -6.62 -11.20
C GLN A 489 -8.37 -6.89 -12.22
N PHE A 490 -8.35 -6.22 -13.38
CA PHE A 490 -9.30 -6.44 -14.47
C PHE A 490 -9.27 -7.92 -14.90
N VAL A 491 -8.09 -8.43 -15.26
CA VAL A 491 -7.92 -9.83 -15.69
C VAL A 491 -8.35 -10.81 -14.59
N SER A 492 -8.05 -10.52 -13.32
CA SER A 492 -8.45 -11.37 -12.19
C SER A 492 -9.97 -11.48 -12.02
N VAL A 493 -10.69 -10.37 -12.18
CA VAL A 493 -12.16 -10.37 -12.11
C VAL A 493 -12.78 -11.05 -13.34
N VAL A 494 -12.19 -10.89 -14.54
CA VAL A 494 -12.61 -11.65 -15.73
C VAL A 494 -12.41 -13.15 -15.55
N MET A 495 -11.27 -13.58 -14.99
CA MET A 495 -11.05 -15.00 -14.64
C MET A 495 -12.09 -15.52 -13.65
N PHE A 496 -12.51 -14.69 -12.67
CA PHE A 496 -13.59 -15.05 -11.77
C PHE A 496 -14.93 -15.21 -12.52
N ALA A 497 -15.27 -14.29 -13.43
CA ALA A 497 -16.46 -14.41 -14.28
C ALA A 497 -16.44 -15.72 -15.10
N LEU A 498 -15.28 -16.08 -15.66
CA LEU A 498 -15.04 -17.36 -16.33
C LEU A 498 -15.00 -18.55 -15.36
N MET A 499 -14.84 -18.39 -14.06
CA MET A 499 -15.01 -19.52 -13.13
C MET A 499 -16.50 -19.75 -12.83
N MET A 500 -17.32 -18.70 -12.88
CA MET A 500 -18.75 -18.76 -12.57
C MET A 500 -19.61 -19.38 -13.67
N SER A 501 -19.27 -19.16 -14.95
CA SER A 501 -20.07 -19.67 -16.08
C SER A 501 -19.66 -21.07 -16.58
N GLU A 502 -18.79 -21.78 -15.84
CA GLU A 502 -18.15 -23.03 -16.30
C GLU A 502 -19.15 -24.14 -16.62
N ASP A 503 -20.17 -24.29 -15.78
CA ASP A 503 -21.18 -25.35 -15.93
C ASP A 503 -22.24 -25.01 -17.01
N ARG A 504 -22.19 -23.83 -17.63
CA ARG A 504 -23.21 -23.36 -18.59
C ARG A 504 -22.81 -23.68 -20.02
N ILE A 505 -23.53 -24.62 -20.64
CA ILE A 505 -23.30 -25.03 -22.04
C ILE A 505 -23.47 -23.86 -23.01
N SER A 506 -24.48 -23.01 -22.81
CA SER A 506 -24.77 -21.84 -23.67
C SER A 506 -23.61 -20.84 -23.73
N MET A 507 -22.85 -20.70 -22.64
CA MET A 507 -21.76 -19.73 -22.52
C MET A 507 -20.41 -20.27 -23.02
N GLN A 508 -20.29 -21.55 -23.37
CA GLN A 508 -19.02 -22.16 -23.76
C GLN A 508 -18.35 -21.49 -24.97
N LYS A 509 -19.14 -21.07 -25.97
CA LYS A 509 -18.60 -20.33 -27.13
C LYS A 509 -17.97 -19.01 -26.69
N ARG A 510 -18.70 -18.25 -25.87
CA ARG A 510 -18.27 -16.96 -25.34
C ARG A 510 -17.05 -17.07 -24.44
N ARG A 511 -17.01 -18.10 -23.58
CA ARG A 511 -15.84 -18.40 -22.73
C ARG A 511 -14.58 -18.65 -23.55
N ARG A 512 -14.68 -19.49 -24.60
CA ARG A 512 -13.53 -19.79 -25.48
C ARG A 512 -13.02 -18.54 -26.18
N GLU A 513 -13.91 -17.69 -26.67
CA GLU A 513 -13.55 -16.39 -27.26
C GLU A 513 -12.78 -15.52 -26.26
N ILE A 514 -13.25 -15.41 -25.01
CA ILE A 514 -12.58 -14.62 -23.97
C ILE A 514 -11.22 -15.22 -23.59
N ILE A 515 -11.12 -16.54 -23.44
CA ILE A 515 -9.87 -17.23 -23.10
C ILE A 515 -8.83 -17.08 -24.22
N GLN A 516 -9.25 -17.17 -25.48
CA GLN A 516 -8.39 -16.88 -26.62
C GLN A 516 -7.93 -15.41 -26.60
N GLY A 517 -8.83 -14.48 -26.32
CA GLY A 517 -8.49 -13.07 -26.15
C GLY A 517 -7.46 -12.84 -25.04
N LEU A 518 -7.58 -13.53 -23.90
CA LEU A 518 -6.61 -13.50 -22.80
C LEU A 518 -5.23 -14.05 -23.22
N GLN A 519 -5.19 -15.06 -24.09
CA GLN A 519 -3.95 -15.63 -24.62
C GLN A 519 -3.18 -14.61 -25.49
N GLU A 520 -3.90 -13.89 -26.34
CA GLU A 520 -3.32 -12.91 -27.28
C GLU A 520 -3.03 -11.56 -26.59
N LEU A 521 -3.70 -11.26 -25.48
CA LEU A 521 -3.66 -9.97 -24.78
C LEU A 521 -2.25 -9.43 -24.50
N PRO A 522 -1.26 -10.21 -24.01
CA PRO A 522 0.08 -9.68 -23.73
C PRO A 522 0.77 -9.10 -24.97
N ASP A 523 0.61 -9.75 -26.12
CA ASP A 523 1.22 -9.27 -27.37
C ASP A 523 0.45 -8.09 -27.95
N LEU A 524 -0.87 -8.04 -27.78
CA LEU A 524 -1.68 -6.87 -28.12
C LEU A 524 -1.29 -5.65 -27.28
N ILE A 525 -1.00 -5.83 -25.98
CA ILE A 525 -0.48 -4.77 -25.11
C ILE A 525 0.86 -4.25 -25.64
N LYS A 526 1.80 -5.13 -26.02
CA LYS A 526 3.08 -4.71 -26.63
C LYS A 526 2.87 -3.87 -27.89
N GLN A 527 1.90 -4.25 -28.74
CA GLN A 527 1.57 -3.46 -29.94
C GLN A 527 1.08 -2.05 -29.60
N VAL A 528 0.32 -1.88 -28.52
CA VAL A 528 -0.14 -0.56 -28.05
C VAL A 528 1.03 0.24 -27.47
N LEU A 529 1.91 -0.39 -26.68
CA LEU A 529 3.10 0.24 -26.11
C LEU A 529 4.07 0.75 -27.19
N ASN A 530 4.14 0.08 -28.35
CA ASN A 530 4.95 0.54 -29.48
C ASN A 530 4.47 1.88 -30.08
N GLN A 531 3.31 2.41 -29.67
CA GLN A 531 2.79 3.71 -30.09
C GLN A 531 3.22 4.86 -29.17
N ASP A 532 4.14 4.62 -28.24
CA ASP A 532 4.63 5.59 -27.26
C ASP A 532 5.04 6.94 -27.89
N GLU A 533 5.80 6.91 -28.98
CA GLU A 533 6.25 8.13 -29.67
C GLU A 533 5.10 8.96 -30.25
N GLU A 534 4.04 8.30 -30.75
CA GLU A 534 2.86 8.97 -31.28
C GLU A 534 2.09 9.66 -30.14
N ILE A 535 1.95 8.98 -29.01
CA ILE A 535 1.31 9.52 -27.81
C ILE A 535 2.14 10.68 -27.22
N GLN A 536 3.47 10.62 -27.28
CA GLN A 536 4.36 11.71 -26.87
C GLN A 536 4.16 12.96 -27.74
N ARG A 537 4.01 12.79 -29.06
CA ARG A 537 3.69 13.90 -29.98
C ARG A 537 2.32 14.50 -29.67
N LEU A 538 1.34 13.66 -29.36
CA LEU A 538 0.01 14.12 -28.92
C LEU A 538 0.09 14.92 -27.61
N ALA A 539 0.82 14.41 -26.62
CA ALA A 539 1.04 15.10 -25.34
C ALA A 539 1.65 16.49 -25.54
N SER A 540 2.57 16.64 -26.50
CA SER A 540 3.18 17.92 -26.88
C SER A 540 2.17 18.95 -27.40
N SER A 541 1.04 18.52 -27.97
CA SER A 541 -0.05 19.42 -28.37
C SER A 541 -0.99 19.79 -27.22
N LEU A 542 -1.07 18.94 -26.19
CA LEU A 542 -2.03 19.04 -25.10
C LEU A 542 -1.46 19.64 -23.80
N TYR A 543 -0.14 19.68 -23.62
CA TYR A 543 0.47 20.04 -22.32
C TYR A 543 0.10 21.43 -21.82
N GLN A 544 -0.19 22.38 -22.72
CA GLN A 544 -0.62 23.75 -22.37
C GLN A 544 -2.11 23.85 -22.01
N GLN A 545 -2.91 22.82 -22.29
CA GLN A 545 -4.35 22.84 -22.05
C GLN A 545 -4.66 22.75 -20.56
N LYS A 546 -5.69 23.45 -20.11
CA LYS A 546 -6.12 23.44 -18.70
C LYS A 546 -7.10 22.33 -18.39
N SER A 547 -7.94 21.99 -19.36
CA SER A 547 -9.01 21.01 -19.20
C SER A 547 -9.04 20.02 -20.34
N LEU A 548 -9.53 18.81 -20.08
CA LEU A 548 -9.62 17.73 -21.06
C LEU A 548 -10.85 16.85 -20.76
N LEU A 549 -11.73 16.67 -21.74
CA LEU A 549 -12.87 15.78 -21.59
C LEU A 549 -12.56 14.43 -22.22
N ILE A 550 -12.87 13.33 -21.53
CA ILE A 550 -12.69 11.96 -22.04
C ILE A 550 -14.05 11.29 -22.08
N MET A 551 -14.47 10.84 -23.25
CA MET A 551 -15.83 10.35 -23.50
C MET A 551 -15.84 8.89 -23.99
N GLY A 552 -16.74 8.09 -23.43
CA GLY A 552 -16.88 6.68 -23.78
C GLY A 552 -18.15 6.10 -23.18
N ARG A 553 -18.49 4.86 -23.54
CA ARG A 553 -19.70 4.16 -23.07
C ARG A 553 -19.48 2.66 -23.04
N GLY A 554 -20.40 1.93 -22.39
CA GLY A 554 -20.30 0.48 -22.25
C GLY A 554 -19.02 0.10 -21.52
N TYR A 555 -18.28 -0.88 -22.05
CA TYR A 555 -16.99 -1.32 -21.52
C TYR A 555 -15.97 -0.19 -21.38
N HIS A 556 -16.07 0.87 -22.18
CA HIS A 556 -15.13 1.99 -22.19
C HIS A 556 -15.49 3.13 -21.23
N TYR A 557 -16.61 3.05 -20.51
CA TYR A 557 -16.93 4.08 -19.51
C TYR A 557 -15.85 4.13 -18.40
N ALA A 558 -15.43 2.96 -17.91
CA ALA A 558 -14.37 2.87 -16.92
C ALA A 558 -13.03 3.37 -17.47
N THR A 559 -12.72 3.11 -18.74
CA THR A 559 -11.53 3.65 -19.42
C THR A 559 -11.49 5.17 -19.35
N CYS A 560 -12.61 5.84 -19.55
CA CYS A 560 -12.69 7.30 -19.48
C CYS A 560 -12.51 7.84 -18.06
N LEU A 561 -13.14 7.20 -17.07
CA LEU A 561 -12.96 7.57 -15.66
C LEU A 561 -11.51 7.37 -15.21
N GLU A 562 -10.90 6.25 -15.58
CA GLU A 562 -9.53 5.92 -15.21
C GLU A 562 -8.52 6.84 -15.89
N GLY A 563 -8.63 7.05 -17.20
CA GLY A 563 -7.77 7.99 -17.92
C GLY A 563 -7.89 9.41 -17.37
N ALA A 564 -9.11 9.84 -17.02
CA ALA A 564 -9.33 11.14 -16.42
C ALA A 564 -8.72 11.23 -15.02
N LEU A 565 -8.75 10.14 -14.23
CA LEU A 565 -8.09 10.10 -12.93
C LEU A 565 -6.56 10.15 -13.06
N LYS A 566 -5.95 9.37 -13.96
CA LYS A 566 -4.50 9.39 -14.18
C LYS A 566 -3.99 10.76 -14.62
N ILE A 567 -4.71 11.41 -15.53
CA ILE A 567 -4.35 12.76 -15.97
C ILE A 567 -4.49 13.76 -14.83
N LYS A 568 -5.57 13.72 -14.02
CA LYS A 568 -5.70 14.58 -12.83
C LYS A 568 -4.55 14.40 -11.85
N GLU A 569 -4.29 13.14 -11.49
CA GLU A 569 -3.38 12.76 -10.41
C GLU A 569 -1.95 13.21 -10.68
N ILE A 570 -1.48 13.09 -11.92
CA ILE A 570 -0.05 13.20 -12.22
C ILE A 570 0.27 14.47 -13.01
N THR A 571 -0.69 14.99 -13.77
CA THR A 571 -0.49 16.19 -14.59
C THR A 571 -1.11 17.44 -13.97
N PHE A 572 -1.99 17.31 -12.98
CA PHE A 572 -2.80 18.40 -12.41
C PHE A 572 -3.65 19.16 -13.44
N MET A 573 -3.84 18.59 -14.63
CA MET A 573 -4.82 19.07 -15.60
C MET A 573 -6.22 18.69 -15.11
N HIS A 574 -7.20 19.57 -15.31
CA HIS A 574 -8.59 19.23 -15.05
C HIS A 574 -9.12 18.30 -16.14
N SER A 575 -8.95 17.00 -15.98
CA SER A 575 -9.57 16.01 -16.86
C SER A 575 -10.92 15.54 -16.32
N GLU A 576 -11.89 15.19 -17.16
CA GLU A 576 -13.17 14.63 -16.70
C GLU A 576 -13.62 13.48 -17.59
N GLY A 577 -14.02 12.37 -16.98
CA GLY A 577 -14.56 11.20 -17.68
C GLY A 577 -16.07 11.29 -17.77
N ILE A 578 -16.60 11.40 -18.99
CA ILE A 578 -18.03 11.62 -19.25
C ILE A 578 -18.61 10.40 -19.98
N LEU A 579 -19.76 9.92 -19.52
CA LEU A 579 -20.52 8.91 -20.23
C LEU A 579 -21.08 9.50 -21.53
N ALA A 580 -20.69 8.96 -22.67
CA ALA A 580 -21.03 9.53 -23.99
C ALA A 580 -22.54 9.59 -24.26
N GLY A 581 -23.35 8.77 -23.56
CA GLY A 581 -24.81 8.85 -23.61
C GLY A 581 -25.39 10.11 -22.98
N GLU A 582 -24.68 10.70 -22.00
CA GLU A 582 -25.16 11.84 -21.22
C GLU A 582 -24.85 13.20 -21.85
N LEU A 583 -24.14 13.23 -22.98
CA LEU A 583 -23.69 14.49 -23.60
C LEU A 583 -24.83 15.49 -23.80
N LYS A 584 -25.98 15.02 -24.33
CA LYS A 584 -27.14 15.88 -24.59
C LYS A 584 -27.85 16.38 -23.33
N HIS A 585 -27.53 15.83 -22.17
CA HIS A 585 -28.15 16.17 -20.89
C HIS A 585 -27.37 17.25 -20.12
N GLY A 586 -26.43 17.93 -20.77
CA GLY A 586 -25.71 19.09 -20.21
C GLY A 586 -24.26 19.18 -20.68
N PRO A 587 -23.43 18.12 -20.53
CA PRO A 587 -21.99 18.21 -20.77
C PRO A 587 -21.57 18.63 -22.18
N LEU A 588 -22.41 18.42 -23.20
CA LEU A 588 -22.14 18.89 -24.57
C LEU A 588 -22.00 20.42 -24.66
N ALA A 589 -22.54 21.18 -23.69
CA ALA A 589 -22.38 22.64 -23.64
C ALA A 589 -20.92 23.08 -23.43
N LEU A 590 -20.06 22.20 -22.91
CA LEU A 590 -18.64 22.47 -22.72
C LEU A 590 -17.82 22.30 -24.00
N VAL A 591 -18.40 21.69 -25.04
CA VAL A 591 -17.68 21.38 -26.28
C VAL A 591 -17.66 22.60 -27.20
N ASP A 592 -16.44 23.05 -27.51
CA ASP A 592 -16.15 24.05 -28.53
C ASP A 592 -14.84 23.71 -29.27
N LYS A 593 -14.35 24.63 -30.09
CA LYS A 593 -13.08 24.48 -30.84
C LYS A 593 -11.83 24.40 -29.96
N ARG A 594 -11.88 24.87 -28.72
CA ARG A 594 -10.73 25.03 -27.82
C ARG A 594 -10.64 23.89 -26.80
N MET A 595 -11.79 23.38 -26.37
CA MET A 595 -11.87 22.27 -25.42
C MET A 595 -11.35 20.99 -26.08
N PRO A 596 -10.22 20.43 -25.61
CA PRO A 596 -9.74 19.17 -26.13
C PRO A 596 -10.64 18.03 -25.62
N VAL A 597 -11.02 17.15 -26.53
CA VAL A 597 -11.88 16.00 -26.26
C VAL A 597 -11.19 14.74 -26.74
N ILE A 598 -11.12 13.72 -25.89
CA ILE A 598 -10.73 12.37 -26.26
C ILE A 598 -11.97 11.49 -26.28
N MET A 599 -12.20 10.74 -27.35
CA MET A 599 -13.31 9.81 -27.47
C MET A 599 -12.80 8.38 -27.66
N VAL A 600 -13.38 7.42 -26.94
CA VAL A 600 -13.08 5.99 -27.10
C VAL A 600 -14.21 5.33 -27.90
N ILE A 601 -13.90 4.83 -29.11
CA ILE A 601 -14.86 4.27 -30.05
C ILE A 601 -14.33 2.92 -30.58
N MET A 602 -14.89 1.82 -30.09
CA MET A 602 -14.48 0.45 -30.47
C MET A 602 -15.62 -0.29 -31.19
N ARG A 603 -15.30 -1.38 -31.90
CA ARG A 603 -16.27 -2.22 -32.64
C ARG A 603 -17.00 -3.18 -31.71
N ASP A 604 -17.70 -2.62 -30.72
CA ASP A 604 -18.56 -3.35 -29.79
C ASP A 604 -20.06 -3.09 -30.12
N PRO A 605 -21.01 -3.71 -29.39
CA PRO A 605 -22.45 -3.47 -29.61
C PRO A 605 -22.90 -2.00 -29.47
N THR A 606 -22.04 -1.13 -28.94
CA THR A 606 -22.30 0.30 -28.77
C THR A 606 -21.65 1.18 -29.84
N TYR A 607 -20.92 0.63 -30.80
CA TYR A 607 -20.22 1.34 -31.88
C TYR A 607 -21.08 2.43 -32.56
N ILE A 608 -22.27 2.07 -33.04
CA ILE A 608 -23.18 3.02 -33.71
C ILE A 608 -23.58 4.18 -32.79
N LYS A 609 -23.76 3.90 -31.50
CA LYS A 609 -24.11 4.92 -30.51
C LYS A 609 -22.91 5.83 -30.18
N CYS A 610 -21.69 5.30 -30.20
CA CYS A 610 -20.45 6.07 -30.10
C CYS A 610 -20.25 6.98 -31.32
N GLN A 611 -20.50 6.49 -32.54
CA GLN A 611 -20.48 7.30 -33.76
C GLN A 611 -21.45 8.48 -33.66
N ASN A 612 -22.67 8.23 -33.18
CA ASN A 612 -23.64 9.30 -32.97
C ASN A 612 -23.16 10.35 -31.96
N ALA A 613 -22.40 9.96 -30.94
CA ALA A 613 -21.78 10.89 -30.00
C ALA A 613 -20.64 11.68 -30.67
N LEU A 614 -19.80 11.03 -31.49
CA LEU A 614 -18.74 11.69 -32.24
C LEU A 614 -19.30 12.78 -33.16
N GLN A 615 -20.37 12.47 -33.90
CA GLN A 615 -21.05 13.45 -34.76
C GLN A 615 -21.59 14.64 -33.97
N GLN A 616 -22.07 14.43 -32.74
CA GLN A 616 -22.56 15.52 -31.88
C GLN A 616 -21.44 16.47 -31.45
N VAL A 617 -20.27 15.92 -31.11
CA VAL A 617 -19.08 16.70 -30.75
C VAL A 617 -18.57 17.49 -31.95
N VAL A 618 -18.46 16.84 -33.12
CA VAL A 618 -18.01 17.47 -34.37
C VAL A 618 -18.99 18.56 -34.82
N ALA A 619 -20.30 18.34 -34.70
CA ALA A 619 -21.32 19.34 -35.02
C ALA A 619 -21.21 20.62 -34.16
N ARG A 620 -20.61 20.54 -32.97
CA ARG A 620 -20.30 21.67 -32.08
C ARG A 620 -18.89 22.22 -32.30
N GLN A 621 -18.25 21.88 -33.42
CA GLN A 621 -16.90 22.30 -33.79
C GLN A 621 -15.79 21.75 -32.87
N GLY A 622 -16.10 20.73 -32.06
CA GLY A 622 -15.08 20.01 -31.29
C GLY A 622 -14.10 19.31 -32.22
N GLN A 623 -12.83 19.23 -31.81
CA GLN A 623 -11.77 18.53 -32.52
C GLN A 623 -11.36 17.29 -31.72
N PRO A 624 -12.15 16.20 -31.77
CA PRO A 624 -11.92 15.04 -30.93
C PRO A 624 -10.68 14.26 -31.39
N ILE A 625 -9.85 13.90 -30.43
CA ILE A 625 -8.86 12.83 -30.55
C ILE A 625 -9.60 11.53 -30.33
N VAL A 626 -9.50 10.57 -31.24
CA VAL A 626 -10.27 9.33 -31.16
C VAL A 626 -9.34 8.14 -30.96
N ILE A 627 -9.60 7.37 -29.90
CA ILE A 627 -9.04 6.02 -29.73
C ILE A 627 -9.99 5.08 -30.44
N CYS A 628 -9.54 4.40 -31.50
CA CYS A 628 -10.33 3.45 -32.28
C CYS A 628 -9.50 2.26 -32.76
N GLU A 629 -10.15 1.26 -33.33
CA GLU A 629 -9.47 0.11 -33.93
C GLU A 629 -8.65 0.48 -35.17
N LYS A 630 -7.57 -0.28 -35.42
CA LYS A 630 -6.64 -0.06 -36.55
C LYS A 630 -7.31 -0.02 -37.93
N ASP A 631 -8.39 -0.78 -38.12
CA ASP A 631 -9.06 -0.95 -39.41
C ASP A 631 -10.32 -0.09 -39.55
N ASP A 632 -10.58 0.81 -38.59
CA ASP A 632 -11.80 1.60 -38.53
C ASP A 632 -11.73 2.92 -39.33
N TYR A 633 -11.63 2.79 -40.65
CA TYR A 633 -11.48 3.95 -41.55
C TYR A 633 -12.66 4.94 -41.53
N GLU A 634 -13.84 4.53 -41.08
CA GLU A 634 -15.02 5.40 -40.98
C GLU A 634 -14.83 6.43 -39.86
N THR A 635 -14.44 5.96 -38.67
CA THR A 635 -14.15 6.80 -37.50
C THR A 635 -12.99 7.75 -37.78
N MET A 636 -11.94 7.25 -38.44
CA MET A 636 -10.73 8.02 -38.70
C MET A 636 -10.96 9.26 -39.56
N LYS A 637 -11.96 9.25 -40.44
CA LYS A 637 -12.27 10.40 -41.31
C LYS A 637 -12.78 11.63 -40.55
N ASN A 638 -13.44 11.41 -39.42
CA ASN A 638 -14.09 12.46 -38.64
C ASN A 638 -13.29 12.87 -37.39
N ALA A 639 -12.11 12.26 -37.18
CA ALA A 639 -11.25 12.52 -36.04
C ALA A 639 -10.19 13.58 -36.37
N TYR A 640 -9.85 14.43 -35.40
CA TYR A 640 -8.73 15.38 -35.54
C TYR A 640 -7.37 14.66 -35.44
N HIS A 641 -7.30 13.69 -34.53
CA HIS A 641 -6.15 12.81 -34.36
C HIS A 641 -6.66 11.42 -33.96
N VAL A 642 -5.92 10.38 -34.31
CA VAL A 642 -6.35 8.99 -34.12
C VAL A 642 -5.29 8.21 -33.38
N ILE A 643 -5.67 7.52 -32.30
CA ILE A 643 -4.85 6.51 -31.65
C ILE A 643 -5.41 5.14 -32.02
N LYS A 644 -4.60 4.31 -32.67
CA LYS A 644 -5.04 3.05 -33.30
C LYS A 644 -4.74 1.84 -32.42
N VAL A 645 -5.70 1.35 -31.66
CA VAL A 645 -5.51 0.13 -30.86
C VAL A 645 -5.87 -1.13 -31.67
N PRO A 646 -5.23 -2.29 -31.42
CA PRO A 646 -5.65 -3.53 -32.06
C PRO A 646 -7.00 -4.00 -31.49
N HIS A 647 -7.73 -4.80 -32.27
CA HIS A 647 -8.98 -5.42 -31.86
C HIS A 647 -8.73 -6.64 -30.96
N THR A 648 -9.53 -6.78 -29.91
CA THR A 648 -9.67 -7.98 -29.08
C THR A 648 -11.16 -8.16 -28.73
N VAL A 649 -11.48 -9.19 -27.96
CA VAL A 649 -12.84 -9.39 -27.44
C VAL A 649 -13.31 -8.16 -26.67
N ASP A 650 -14.55 -7.73 -26.92
CA ASP A 650 -15.17 -6.52 -26.39
C ASP A 650 -14.95 -6.31 -24.87
N CYS A 651 -15.11 -7.36 -24.05
CA CYS A 651 -14.94 -7.26 -22.60
C CYS A 651 -13.47 -7.09 -22.15
N LEU A 652 -12.48 -7.35 -23.02
CA LEU A 652 -11.05 -7.13 -22.74
C LEU A 652 -10.51 -5.85 -23.40
N GLN A 653 -11.23 -5.27 -24.37
CA GLN A 653 -10.81 -4.08 -25.11
C GLN A 653 -10.55 -2.87 -24.17
N GLY A 654 -11.19 -2.83 -23.00
CA GLY A 654 -10.93 -1.84 -21.94
C GLY A 654 -9.46 -1.80 -21.48
N ILE A 655 -8.77 -2.94 -21.48
CA ILE A 655 -7.34 -3.05 -21.10
C ILE A 655 -6.46 -2.37 -22.15
N LEU A 656 -6.74 -2.56 -23.44
CA LEU A 656 -5.95 -1.94 -24.51
C LEU A 656 -6.19 -0.44 -24.63
N THR A 657 -7.43 0.00 -24.38
CA THR A 657 -7.83 1.41 -24.56
C THR A 657 -7.40 2.32 -23.41
N VAL A 658 -7.10 1.79 -22.22
CA VAL A 658 -6.62 2.59 -21.08
C VAL A 658 -5.13 2.91 -21.19
N ILE A 659 -4.33 2.03 -21.82
CA ILE A 659 -2.87 2.18 -21.87
C ILE A 659 -2.44 3.47 -22.58
N PRO A 660 -3.04 3.88 -23.72
CA PRO A 660 -2.73 5.16 -24.33
C PRO A 660 -2.98 6.35 -23.40
N LEU A 661 -3.99 6.26 -22.52
CA LEU A 661 -4.29 7.31 -21.55
C LEU A 661 -3.28 7.33 -20.39
N GLN A 662 -2.77 6.16 -19.98
CA GLN A 662 -1.67 6.05 -19.01
C GLN A 662 -0.38 6.67 -19.56
N LEU A 663 -0.01 6.35 -20.80
CA LEU A 663 1.13 6.94 -21.50
C LEU A 663 0.96 8.44 -21.71
N LEU A 664 -0.25 8.88 -22.09
CA LEU A 664 -0.56 10.30 -22.26
C LEU A 664 -0.39 11.06 -20.94
N ALA A 665 -0.90 10.52 -19.82
CA ALA A 665 -0.71 11.11 -18.50
C ALA A 665 0.78 11.21 -18.13
N PHE A 666 1.56 10.15 -18.37
CA PHE A 666 3.01 10.14 -18.15
C PHE A 666 3.72 11.24 -18.96
N HIS A 667 3.53 11.28 -20.28
CA HIS A 667 4.19 12.26 -21.15
C HIS A 667 3.77 13.70 -20.85
N LEU A 668 2.49 13.94 -20.54
CA LEU A 668 2.00 15.25 -20.13
C LEU A 668 2.69 15.73 -18.84
N ALA A 669 2.86 14.85 -17.86
CA ALA A 669 3.53 15.19 -16.61
C ALA A 669 5.02 15.49 -16.82
N VAL A 670 5.72 14.69 -17.65
CA VAL A 670 7.11 14.93 -18.02
C VAL A 670 7.28 16.28 -18.74
N LEU A 671 6.42 16.59 -19.71
CA LEU A 671 6.45 17.87 -20.44
C LEU A 671 6.17 19.09 -19.55
N ARG A 672 5.37 18.91 -18.48
CA ARG A 672 5.12 19.94 -17.47
C ARG A 672 6.23 20.06 -16.42
N GLY A 673 7.25 19.20 -16.48
CA GLY A 673 8.35 19.16 -15.51
C GLY A 673 7.95 18.60 -14.14
N TYR A 674 6.87 17.83 -14.06
CA TYR A 674 6.43 17.19 -12.82
C TYR A 674 7.12 15.84 -12.61
N ASP A 675 7.34 15.50 -11.35
CA ASP A 675 7.92 14.21 -10.95
C ASP A 675 6.82 13.14 -10.94
N VAL A 676 6.75 12.33 -12.00
CA VAL A 676 5.78 11.23 -12.15
C VAL A 676 5.91 10.13 -11.08
N SER A 677 6.98 10.14 -10.29
CA SER A 677 7.16 9.18 -9.18
C SER A 677 6.48 9.65 -7.89
N ILE A 678 5.94 10.87 -7.86
CA ILE A 678 5.39 11.51 -6.66
C ILE A 678 4.16 12.35 -7.03
N THR A 679 3.01 12.11 -6.40
CA THR A 679 1.84 12.97 -6.56
C THR A 679 2.01 14.25 -5.76
N PHE A 680 2.47 15.36 -6.36
CA PHE A 680 2.56 16.69 -5.74
C PHE A 680 1.18 17.18 -5.23
N ILE A 681 0.83 16.93 -3.96
CA ILE A 681 -0.37 17.55 -3.33
C ILE A 681 -0.02 18.89 -2.65
N HIS A 682 1.25 19.29 -2.68
CA HIS A 682 1.76 20.33 -1.79
C HIS A 682 1.45 21.79 -2.16
N ASN A 683 1.00 22.10 -3.39
CA ASN A 683 0.85 23.50 -3.87
C ASN A 683 -0.58 24.04 -3.95
N VAL A 684 -1.63 23.22 -3.78
CA VAL A 684 -3.02 23.74 -3.88
C VAL A 684 -3.52 24.33 -2.56
N LEU A 685 -2.89 23.99 -1.43
CA LEU A 685 -3.25 24.54 -0.11
C LEU A 685 -2.56 25.88 0.26
N TYR A 686 -1.70 26.43 -0.60
CA TYR A 686 -0.88 27.61 -0.25
C TYR A 686 -1.16 28.89 -1.08
N VAL A 687 -2.22 28.92 -1.90
CA VAL A 687 -2.63 30.14 -2.62
C VAL A 687 -3.88 30.81 -2.01
N ALA A 688 -4.34 30.35 -0.85
CA ALA A 688 -5.38 31.01 -0.07
C ALA A 688 -4.94 31.20 1.39
N ALA A 689 -4.02 32.13 1.59
CA ALA A 689 -3.78 32.82 2.86
C ALA A 689 -3.45 34.29 2.55
#